data_AF-A0A8G1TZR4-F1
#
_entry.id   AF-A0A8G1TZR4-F1
#
_cell.length_a   1.000
_cell.length_b   1.000
_cell.length_c   1.000
_cell.angle_alpha   90.00
_cell.angle_beta   90.00
_cell.angle_gamma   90.00
#
_symmetry.space_group_name_H-M   'P 1'
#
loop_
_entity.id
_entity.type
_entity.pdbx_description
1 polymer ?
#
loop_
_entity_poly.entity_id
_entity_poly.type
_entity_poly.pdbx_seq_one_letter_code
_entity_poly.pdbx_strand_id
1 'polypeptide(L)'
;MIPESFIQDLLARVDVVDIVGRYVQLRKGGANLLGLCPFHNEKSPSFTVSPTKQFYHCFGCGAHGSAITFLMEHTGASFPDAVRTLAASAGMTVPEENRSPRQQQETARRKAEESRHTQVLDAAQTHYLKQLRASPAAIRYLKQRGLTGEIAAHFGLGWSGTDRHGLSQVFPNYEDPVLVESGLVIESEDGRRYDRFRERVMFPIRNARGSLIGFGGRIIGKGEPKYLNSPETPLFSKGHELYGLWEARQAIRQEGQVIVVEGYMDVVGLAQQGIANAVATLGTATTPDHVKKLLRASDKVIFSFDGDGAGRRAAWRALQACLPVLRDDIAIRFLFLPSEHDPDSYVRELGAEAFRACLGEAVALSRFLLDELASRHNMNEAEGRASCLHEAKPLLAAIPECALRVQIEREMAKLVQLTPEEMAQVLAQQPAKPFAPAPKPGATGGDAGAVAAPSHEPGYTDAGYDFAGHDFHDIPADESDYADQVHLPSQGSDFGGGGAQRGGGKQEWKGKSDWKGKGDWKGGKGGWKGKRDNDVGGFEGRRTMPSLAKRLLGLLLAHPELVDSMGDQQLEVIDHGPHLGLVRDLIMLAQSSGARHVGALLEAAEPDSDLATVLKGLRADILSQEDLPDPQTEWDDALRRIEFDSAKLEMAKLAAAGLATEEARKRYQELSSRMAVLKGAGVR
;
A
#
# COMPACT_ATOMS: atom_id res chain seq x y z
N MET A 1 -18.23 13.24 28.26
CA MET A 1 -17.16 14.02 28.88
C MET A 1 -17.27 13.81 30.38
N ILE A 2 -16.19 13.38 31.03
CA ILE A 2 -16.17 13.20 32.49
C ILE A 2 -16.02 14.59 33.11
N PRO A 3 -16.87 15.01 34.07
CA PRO A 3 -16.79 16.33 34.67
C PRO A 3 -15.43 16.58 35.31
N GLU A 4 -14.86 17.77 35.11
CA GLU A 4 -13.57 18.15 35.70
C GLU A 4 -13.62 18.13 37.24
N SER A 5 -14.77 18.49 37.82
CA SER A 5 -15.02 18.36 39.26
C SER A 5 -14.90 16.91 39.75
N PHE A 6 -15.39 15.94 38.98
CA PHE A 6 -15.25 14.53 39.34
C PHE A 6 -13.79 14.07 39.27
N ILE A 7 -13.02 14.55 38.29
CA ILE A 7 -11.60 14.24 38.15
C ILE A 7 -10.82 14.77 39.36
N GLN A 8 -11.12 15.99 39.81
CA GLN A 8 -10.54 16.58 41.01
C GLN A 8 -10.90 15.79 42.27
N ASP A 9 -12.18 15.45 42.45
CA ASP A 9 -12.65 14.63 43.58
C ASP A 9 -12.00 13.24 43.60
N LEU A 10 -11.82 12.63 42.42
CA LEU A 10 -11.15 11.35 42.28
C LEU A 10 -9.68 11.44 42.68
N LEU A 11 -8.94 12.43 42.16
CA LEU A 11 -7.54 12.65 42.51
C LEU A 11 -7.35 12.98 44.00
N ALA A 12 -8.34 13.60 44.65
CA ALA A 12 -8.31 13.84 46.09
C ALA A 12 -8.52 12.58 46.94
N ARG A 13 -9.11 11.51 46.38
CA ARG A 13 -9.41 10.25 47.09
C ARG A 13 -8.42 9.12 46.84
N VAL A 14 -7.60 9.23 45.79
CA VAL A 14 -6.56 8.24 45.48
C VAL A 14 -5.21 8.75 45.92
N ASP A 15 -4.39 7.89 46.53
CA ASP A 15 -3.00 8.22 46.82
C ASP A 15 -2.10 7.76 45.67
N VAL A 16 -1.40 8.71 45.04
CA VAL A 16 -0.42 8.41 43.98
C VAL A 16 0.64 7.40 44.44
N VAL A 17 0.99 7.38 45.72
CA VAL A 17 1.95 6.44 46.31
C VAL A 17 1.42 5.01 46.21
N ASP A 18 0.15 4.79 46.53
CA ASP A 18 -0.48 3.48 46.48
C ASP A 18 -0.64 2.99 45.04
N ILE A 19 -0.93 3.90 44.12
CA ILE A 19 -1.07 3.56 42.70
C ILE A 19 0.28 3.19 42.09
N VAL A 20 1.31 4.01 42.30
CA VAL A 20 2.67 3.73 41.81
C VAL A 20 3.24 2.49 42.49
N GLY A 21 3.05 2.35 43.80
CA GLY A 21 3.62 1.28 44.62
C GLY A 21 3.18 -0.13 44.22
N ARG A 22 2.08 -0.26 43.46
CA ARG A 22 1.65 -1.54 42.85
C ARG A 22 2.58 -2.02 41.75
N TYR A 23 3.33 -1.13 41.12
CA TYR A 23 4.15 -1.41 39.94
C TYR A 23 5.63 -1.15 40.17
N VAL A 24 5.97 -0.20 41.05
CA VAL A 24 7.34 0.22 41.33
C VAL A 24 7.64 -0.01 42.80
N GLN A 25 8.76 -0.67 43.08
CA GLN A 25 9.24 -0.79 44.46
C GLN A 25 9.80 0.55 44.94
N LEU A 26 9.05 1.21 45.83
CA LEU A 26 9.40 2.52 46.38
C LEU A 26 10.13 2.40 47.73
N ARG A 27 11.15 3.24 47.94
CA ARG A 27 11.91 3.37 49.20
C ARG A 27 11.89 4.82 49.69
N LYS A 28 11.95 5.04 51.00
CA LYS A 28 11.98 6.42 51.55
C LYS A 28 13.26 7.15 51.16
N GLY A 29 13.10 8.36 50.65
CA GLY A 29 14.18 9.27 50.23
C GLY A 29 13.92 10.69 50.71
N GLY A 30 14.03 10.91 52.03
CA GLY A 30 13.63 12.16 52.66
C GLY A 30 12.11 12.32 52.74
N ALA A 31 11.58 13.46 52.29
CA ALA A 31 10.15 13.75 52.26
C ALA A 31 9.39 13.04 51.13
N ASN A 32 10.11 12.48 50.16
CA ASN A 32 9.56 11.77 49.01
C ASN A 32 9.93 10.28 49.03
N LEU A 33 9.33 9.52 48.14
CA LEU A 33 9.64 8.12 47.87
C LEU A 33 10.41 8.00 46.56
N LEU A 34 11.43 7.14 46.54
CA LEU A 34 12.33 6.91 45.41
C LEU A 34 12.17 5.49 44.87
N GLY A 35 12.25 5.32 43.55
CA GLY A 35 12.23 4.02 42.89
C GLY A 35 13.00 4.04 41.58
N LEU A 36 13.16 2.86 40.98
CA LEU A 36 13.57 2.78 39.58
C LEU A 36 12.39 3.19 38.70
N CYS A 37 12.65 4.04 37.72
CA CYS A 37 11.63 4.55 36.85
C CYS A 37 11.03 3.42 35.99
N PRO A 38 9.70 3.25 35.97
CA PRO A 38 9.07 2.23 35.13
C PRO A 38 9.01 2.62 33.65
N PHE A 39 9.50 3.81 33.32
CA PHE A 39 9.35 4.45 32.02
C PHE A 39 10.63 4.49 31.19
N HIS A 40 11.78 4.25 31.80
CA HIS A 40 13.05 4.14 31.11
C HIS A 40 13.97 3.23 31.91
N ASN A 41 14.97 2.63 31.24
CA ASN A 41 15.84 1.68 31.90
C ASN A 41 16.98 2.41 32.63
N GLU A 42 17.03 2.29 33.96
CA GLU A 42 18.07 2.92 34.79
C GLU A 42 18.57 1.97 35.88
N LYS A 43 19.81 2.18 36.33
CA LYS A 43 20.43 1.39 37.42
C LYS A 43 20.35 2.08 38.78
N SER A 44 20.23 3.40 38.79
CA SER A 44 20.10 4.22 40.00
C SER A 44 18.69 4.80 40.08
N PRO A 45 18.03 4.81 41.26
CA PRO A 45 16.70 5.40 41.40
C PRO A 45 16.67 6.89 41.04
N SER A 46 15.96 7.27 39.98
CA SER A 46 15.66 8.69 39.67
C SER A 46 14.17 9.02 39.71
N PHE A 47 13.31 8.01 39.89
CA PHE A 47 11.88 8.16 40.00
C PHE A 47 11.48 8.59 41.40
N THR A 48 10.86 9.76 41.53
CA THR A 48 10.42 10.34 42.79
C THR A 48 8.90 10.45 42.84
N VAL A 49 8.29 10.02 43.93
CA VAL A 49 6.86 10.18 44.21
C VAL A 49 6.70 11.04 45.45
N SER A 50 5.90 12.09 45.37
CA SER A 50 5.65 12.99 46.51
C SER A 50 4.32 12.65 47.17
N PRO A 51 4.31 12.09 48.40
CA PRO A 51 3.07 11.82 49.13
C PRO A 51 2.30 13.10 49.45
N THR A 52 3.01 14.21 49.72
CA THR A 52 2.38 15.50 50.04
C THR A 52 1.82 16.19 48.80
N LYS A 53 2.54 16.16 47.69
CA LYS A 53 2.12 16.89 46.47
C LYS A 53 1.29 16.04 45.50
N GLN A 54 1.13 14.75 45.77
CA GLN A 54 0.29 13.81 45.00
C GLN A 54 0.65 13.74 43.50
N PHE A 55 1.95 13.79 43.20
CA PHE A 55 2.49 13.57 41.85
C PHE A 55 3.77 12.73 41.87
N TYR A 56 4.13 12.19 40.69
CA TYR A 56 5.45 11.61 40.45
C TYR A 56 6.28 12.46 39.48
N HIS A 57 7.59 12.35 39.58
CA HIS A 57 8.55 12.95 38.66
C HIS A 57 9.80 12.08 38.55
N CYS A 58 10.24 11.82 37.32
CA CYS A 58 11.49 11.12 37.02
C CYS A 58 12.58 12.13 36.65
N PHE A 59 13.66 12.18 37.42
CA PHE A 59 14.79 13.06 37.09
C PHE A 59 15.68 12.54 35.94
N GLY A 60 15.60 11.25 35.60
CA GLY A 60 16.34 10.68 34.47
C GLY A 60 15.69 10.99 33.12
N CYS A 61 14.38 10.75 32.99
CA CYS A 61 13.67 10.85 31.70
C CYS A 61 12.60 11.96 31.63
N GLY A 62 12.43 12.77 32.68
CA GLY A 62 11.46 13.88 32.71
C GLY A 62 9.98 13.48 32.81
N ALA A 63 9.68 12.19 32.91
CA ALA A 63 8.30 11.71 33.07
C ALA A 63 7.68 12.28 34.35
N HIS A 64 6.49 12.87 34.26
CA HIS A 64 5.83 13.53 35.37
C HIS A 64 4.31 13.41 35.25
N GLY A 65 3.60 13.35 36.38
CA GLY A 65 2.14 13.30 36.31
C GLY A 65 1.44 12.92 37.61
N SER A 66 0.12 12.84 37.51
CA SER A 66 -0.79 12.39 38.59
C SER A 66 -0.93 10.86 38.58
N ALA A 67 -1.71 10.33 39.53
CA ALA A 67 -2.10 8.91 39.53
C ALA A 67 -2.79 8.46 38.22
N ILE A 68 -3.60 9.35 37.60
CA ILE A 68 -4.26 9.08 36.31
C ILE A 68 -3.21 8.97 35.21
N THR A 69 -2.31 9.96 35.12
CA THR A 69 -1.23 9.99 34.13
C THR A 69 -0.34 8.76 34.24
N PHE A 70 0.01 8.38 35.48
CA PHE A 70 0.83 7.20 35.74
C PHE A 70 0.18 5.93 35.16
N LEU A 71 -1.10 5.70 35.44
CA LEU A 71 -1.81 4.53 34.90
C LEU A 71 -1.89 4.56 33.38
N MET A 72 -2.18 5.71 32.79
CA MET A 72 -2.22 5.84 31.33
C MET A 72 -0.87 5.49 30.70
N GLU A 73 0.22 6.08 31.19
CA GLU A 73 1.55 5.86 30.64
C GLU A 73 2.11 4.46 30.93
N HIS A 74 1.82 3.93 32.11
CA HIS A 74 2.39 2.64 32.53
C HIS A 74 1.62 1.44 31.98
N THR A 75 0.29 1.55 31.89
CA THR A 75 -0.59 0.43 31.46
C THR A 75 -1.10 0.58 30.02
N GLY A 76 -0.92 1.74 29.39
CA GLY A 76 -1.52 2.05 28.08
C GLY A 76 -3.03 2.28 28.13
N ALA A 77 -3.60 2.46 29.33
CA ALA A 77 -5.02 2.74 29.49
C ALA A 77 -5.42 4.07 28.86
N SER A 78 -6.60 4.12 28.23
CA SER A 78 -7.19 5.38 27.81
C SER A 78 -7.55 6.24 29.03
N PHE A 79 -7.63 7.56 28.87
CA PHE A 79 -8.02 8.45 29.98
C PHE A 79 -9.34 8.03 30.66
N PRO A 80 -10.44 7.72 29.93
CA PRO A 80 -11.67 7.22 30.56
C PRO A 80 -11.53 5.87 31.27
N ASP A 81 -10.65 4.99 30.82
CA ASP A 81 -10.41 3.69 31.46
C ASP A 81 -9.54 3.83 32.71
N ALA A 82 -8.52 4.71 32.67
CA ALA A 82 -7.70 5.05 33.82
C ALA A 82 -8.55 5.70 34.93
N VAL A 83 -9.41 6.66 34.57
CA VAL A 83 -10.37 7.29 35.50
C VAL A 83 -11.33 6.26 36.08
N ARG A 84 -11.90 5.36 35.26
CA ARG A 84 -12.79 4.28 35.76
C ARG A 84 -12.09 3.30 36.68
N THR A 85 -10.83 2.94 36.37
CA THR A 85 -10.03 2.03 37.20
C THR A 85 -9.75 2.63 38.57
N LEU A 86 -9.33 3.89 38.61
CA LEU A 86 -9.09 4.62 39.86
C LEU A 86 -10.39 4.83 40.64
N ALA A 87 -11.46 5.24 39.96
CA ALA A 87 -12.76 5.43 40.58
C ALA A 87 -13.28 4.15 41.24
N ALA A 88 -13.20 3.01 40.55
CA ALA A 88 -13.54 1.70 41.11
C ALA A 88 -12.71 1.38 42.37
N SER A 89 -11.40 1.69 42.36
CA SER A 89 -10.54 1.47 43.52
C SER A 89 -10.85 2.39 44.71
N ALA A 90 -11.42 3.57 44.44
CA ALA A 90 -11.85 4.54 45.45
C ALA A 90 -13.35 4.42 45.82
N GLY A 91 -14.05 3.38 45.33
CA GLY A 91 -15.49 3.21 45.54
C GLY A 91 -16.35 4.31 44.92
N MET A 92 -15.83 5.01 43.91
CA MET A 92 -16.52 6.08 43.18
C MET A 92 -17.14 5.55 41.89
N THR A 93 -18.37 5.95 41.63
CA THR A 93 -18.99 5.75 40.32
C THR A 93 -18.66 6.95 39.44
N VAL A 94 -17.99 6.72 38.32
CA VAL A 94 -17.73 7.78 37.33
C VAL A 94 -19.09 8.27 36.80
N PRO A 95 -19.37 9.59 36.82
CA PRO A 95 -20.57 10.14 36.21
C PRO A 95 -20.55 9.77 34.74
N GLU A 96 -21.42 8.84 34.37
CA GLU A 96 -21.72 8.63 32.97
C GLU A 96 -22.47 9.88 32.50
N GLU A 97 -22.14 10.39 31.31
CA GLU A 97 -23.08 11.30 30.64
C GLU A 97 -24.48 10.70 30.73
N ASN A 98 -25.53 11.52 30.87
CA ASN A 98 -26.92 11.10 30.75
C ASN A 98 -27.16 10.52 29.34
N ARG A 99 -26.61 9.33 29.10
CA ARG A 99 -26.78 8.56 27.89
C ARG A 99 -28.17 7.99 28.01
N SER A 100 -29.00 8.26 27.02
CA SER A 100 -30.31 7.65 26.98
C SER A 100 -30.18 6.12 27.10
N PRO A 101 -31.18 5.42 27.66
CA PRO A 101 -31.15 3.94 27.70
C PRO A 101 -30.82 3.31 26.34
N ARG A 102 -31.24 3.96 25.25
CA ARG A 102 -30.90 3.59 23.87
C ARG A 102 -29.40 3.67 23.56
N GLN A 103 -28.72 4.74 23.95
CA GLN A 103 -27.27 4.91 23.75
C GLN A 103 -26.44 3.93 24.60
N GLN A 104 -26.91 3.60 25.81
CA GLN A 104 -26.28 2.59 26.65
C GLN A 104 -26.40 1.20 26.04
N GLN A 105 -27.61 0.84 25.56
CA GLN A 105 -27.85 -0.43 24.89
C GLN A 105 -27.02 -0.57 23.60
N GLU A 106 -26.92 0.50 22.81
CA GLU A 106 -26.10 0.53 21.60
C GLU A 106 -24.60 0.37 21.90
N THR A 107 -24.10 1.05 22.93
CA THR A 107 -22.70 0.89 23.38
C THR A 107 -22.43 -0.53 23.87
N ALA A 108 -23.35 -1.11 24.65
CA ALA A 108 -23.24 -2.48 25.15
C ALA A 108 -23.25 -3.50 24.00
N ARG A 109 -24.13 -3.30 23.01
CA ARG A 109 -24.19 -4.13 21.80
C ARG A 109 -22.87 -4.07 21.03
N ARG A 110 -22.34 -2.88 20.79
CA ARG A 110 -21.05 -2.70 20.08
C ARG A 110 -19.90 -3.39 20.82
N LYS A 111 -19.82 -3.24 22.15
CA LYS A 111 -18.81 -3.92 22.97
C LYS A 111 -18.93 -5.44 22.91
N ALA A 112 -20.16 -5.97 22.95
CA ALA A 112 -20.38 -7.41 22.83
C ALA A 112 -19.96 -7.93 21.45
N GLU A 113 -20.25 -7.17 20.41
CA GLU A 113 -19.83 -7.47 19.03
C GLU A 113 -18.31 -7.44 18.88
N GLU A 114 -17.64 -6.37 19.34
CA GLU A 114 -16.18 -6.28 19.36
C GLU A 114 -15.56 -7.47 20.10
N SER A 115 -16.08 -7.82 21.28
CA SER A 115 -15.63 -8.97 22.06
C SER A 115 -15.79 -10.30 21.30
N ARG A 116 -16.90 -10.48 20.57
CA ARG A 116 -17.16 -11.68 19.78
C ARG A 116 -16.12 -11.84 18.66
N HIS A 117 -15.83 -10.76 17.95
CA HIS A 117 -14.81 -10.74 16.90
C HIS A 117 -13.41 -11.04 17.48
N THR A 118 -13.04 -10.44 18.61
CA THR A 118 -11.74 -10.72 19.26
C THR A 118 -11.60 -12.18 19.66
N GLN A 119 -12.62 -12.80 20.27
CA GLN A 119 -12.59 -14.21 20.66
C GLN A 119 -12.35 -15.15 19.47
N VAL A 120 -12.97 -14.84 18.33
CA VAL A 120 -12.81 -15.59 17.09
C VAL A 120 -11.38 -15.45 16.55
N LEU A 121 -10.82 -14.23 16.54
CA LEU A 121 -9.44 -14.02 16.14
C LEU A 121 -8.45 -14.75 17.06
N ASP A 122 -8.67 -14.73 18.38
CA ASP A 122 -7.80 -15.41 19.36
C ASP A 122 -7.83 -16.94 19.20
N ALA A 123 -9.00 -17.51 18.92
CA ALA A 123 -9.14 -18.94 18.61
C ALA A 123 -8.38 -19.32 17.33
N ALA A 124 -8.49 -18.50 16.27
CA ALA A 124 -7.74 -18.69 15.02
C ALA A 124 -6.22 -18.56 15.24
N GLN A 125 -5.79 -17.57 16.03
CA GLN A 125 -4.38 -17.40 16.37
C GLN A 125 -3.82 -18.62 17.11
N THR A 126 -4.57 -19.15 18.08
CA THR A 126 -4.19 -20.37 18.80
C THR A 126 -4.05 -21.56 17.85
N HIS A 127 -4.95 -21.68 16.87
CA HIS A 127 -4.86 -22.69 15.81
C HIS A 127 -3.59 -22.52 14.97
N TYR A 128 -3.31 -21.30 14.49
CA TYR A 128 -2.15 -21.03 13.64
C TYR A 128 -0.81 -21.26 14.36
N LEU A 129 -0.73 -20.96 15.67
CA LEU A 129 0.43 -21.29 16.49
C LEU A 129 0.64 -22.81 16.59
N LYS A 130 -0.43 -23.57 16.81
CA LYS A 130 -0.38 -25.04 16.86
C LYS A 130 0.08 -25.61 15.52
N GLN A 131 -0.47 -25.10 14.41
CA GLN A 131 -0.09 -25.49 13.05
C GLN A 131 1.39 -25.20 12.75
N LEU A 132 1.92 -24.05 13.19
CA LEU A 132 3.33 -23.72 12.98
C LEU A 132 4.26 -24.72 13.67
N ARG A 133 3.97 -25.07 14.92
CA ARG A 133 4.74 -26.06 15.70
C ARG A 133 4.74 -27.44 15.03
N ALA A 134 3.67 -27.78 14.32
CA ALA A 134 3.52 -29.04 13.60
C ALA A 134 4.05 -29.02 12.16
N SER A 135 4.56 -27.88 11.67
CA SER A 135 4.96 -27.71 10.26
C SER A 135 6.48 -27.51 10.10
N PRO A 136 7.24 -28.59 9.81
CA PRO A 136 8.68 -28.48 9.52
C PRO A 136 8.99 -27.55 8.34
N ALA A 137 8.10 -27.47 7.35
CA ALA A 137 8.28 -26.61 6.17
C ALA A 137 8.23 -25.12 6.55
N ALA A 138 7.22 -24.70 7.32
CA ALA A 138 7.09 -23.32 7.78
C ALA A 138 8.24 -22.94 8.73
N ILE A 139 8.64 -23.84 9.63
CA ILE A 139 9.78 -23.62 10.52
C ILE A 139 11.09 -23.45 9.73
N ARG A 140 11.35 -24.32 8.74
CA ARG A 140 12.56 -24.21 7.89
C ARG A 140 12.60 -22.86 7.16
N TYR A 141 11.46 -22.42 6.65
CA TYR A 141 11.37 -21.14 5.97
C TYR A 141 11.69 -19.94 6.89
N LEU A 142 11.14 -19.92 8.12
CA LEU A 142 11.46 -18.87 9.10
C LEU A 142 12.96 -18.88 9.46
N LYS A 143 13.56 -20.06 9.62
CA LYS A 143 15.00 -20.20 9.87
C LYS A 143 15.85 -19.74 8.70
N GLN A 144 15.45 -20.03 7.46
CA GLN A 144 16.11 -19.52 6.25
C GLN A 144 16.05 -17.99 6.16
N ARG A 145 15.03 -17.39 6.77
CA ARG A 145 14.89 -15.94 6.95
C ARG A 145 15.65 -15.40 8.17
N GLY A 146 16.45 -16.22 8.85
CA GLY A 146 17.22 -15.81 10.02
C GLY A 146 16.41 -15.62 11.30
N LEU A 147 15.14 -16.03 11.32
CA LEU A 147 14.25 -15.81 12.47
C LEU A 147 14.35 -16.96 13.47
N THR A 148 14.59 -16.61 14.73
CA THR A 148 14.63 -17.54 15.86
C THR A 148 13.24 -17.94 16.34
N GLY A 149 13.15 -19.00 17.14
CA GLY A 149 11.90 -19.37 17.81
C GLY A 149 11.43 -18.31 18.82
N GLU A 150 12.37 -17.58 19.43
CA GLU A 150 12.08 -16.52 20.40
C GLU A 150 11.41 -15.33 19.73
N ILE A 151 11.96 -14.83 18.61
CA ILE A 151 11.34 -13.73 17.87
C ILE A 151 9.98 -14.13 17.29
N ALA A 152 9.88 -15.37 16.78
CA ALA A 152 8.62 -15.91 16.30
C ALA A 152 7.55 -15.98 17.41
N ALA A 153 7.95 -16.36 18.63
CA ALA A 153 7.05 -16.38 19.78
C ALA A 153 6.67 -14.97 20.24
N HIS A 154 7.62 -14.03 20.27
CA HIS A 154 7.38 -12.63 20.68
C HIS A 154 6.31 -11.95 19.81
N PHE A 155 6.43 -12.07 18.49
CA PHE A 155 5.44 -11.56 17.54
C PHE A 155 4.24 -12.49 17.35
N GLY A 156 4.23 -13.69 17.95
CA GLY A 156 3.14 -14.65 17.80
C GLY A 156 2.97 -15.17 16.37
N LEU A 157 4.06 -15.39 15.63
CA LEU A 157 3.97 -15.91 14.27
C LEU A 157 3.30 -17.29 14.24
N GLY A 158 2.47 -17.53 13.22
CA GLY A 158 1.73 -18.78 13.03
C GLY A 158 1.86 -19.36 11.62
N TRP A 159 1.15 -20.45 11.36
CA TRP A 159 1.02 -21.08 10.04
C TRP A 159 -0.45 -21.38 9.76
N SER A 160 -0.95 -20.98 8.59
CA SER A 160 -2.37 -21.17 8.25
C SER A 160 -2.75 -22.62 7.94
N GLY A 161 -1.79 -23.49 7.67
CA GLY A 161 -2.06 -24.80 7.06
C GLY A 161 -2.30 -24.71 5.56
N THR A 162 -2.45 -25.87 4.93
CA THR A 162 -2.72 -26.04 3.49
C THR A 162 -4.21 -26.26 3.18
N ASP A 163 -5.00 -26.63 4.20
CA ASP A 163 -6.40 -26.98 4.03
C ASP A 163 -7.27 -25.76 3.72
N ARG A 164 -8.23 -25.92 2.80
CA ARG A 164 -9.18 -24.85 2.44
C ARG A 164 -10.18 -24.51 3.54
N HIS A 165 -10.32 -25.38 4.54
CA HIS A 165 -11.24 -25.24 5.67
C HIS A 165 -10.53 -25.63 6.98
N GLY A 166 -9.26 -25.28 7.13
CA GLY A 166 -8.47 -25.62 8.32
C GLY A 166 -9.11 -25.09 9.61
N LEU A 167 -9.72 -23.89 9.55
CA LEU A 167 -10.42 -23.28 10.68
C LEU A 167 -11.68 -24.04 11.12
N SER A 168 -12.26 -24.92 10.29
CA SER A 168 -13.38 -25.79 10.71
C SER A 168 -13.01 -26.73 11.87
N GLN A 169 -11.72 -26.99 12.08
CA GLN A 169 -11.23 -27.79 13.21
C GLN A 169 -11.33 -27.07 14.56
N VAL A 170 -11.49 -25.75 14.56
CA VAL A 170 -11.56 -24.94 15.80
C VAL A 170 -12.87 -24.17 15.94
N PHE A 171 -13.65 -24.03 14.87
CA PHE A 171 -14.98 -23.44 14.90
C PHE A 171 -16.04 -24.50 14.60
N PRO A 172 -16.75 -25.03 15.63
CA PRO A 172 -17.81 -26.02 15.43
C PRO A 172 -18.93 -25.52 14.52
N ASN A 173 -19.24 -24.23 14.60
CA ASN A 173 -20.12 -23.55 13.66
C ASN A 173 -19.29 -22.75 12.66
N TYR A 174 -18.73 -23.43 11.66
CA TYR A 174 -18.01 -22.78 10.57
C TYR A 174 -18.92 -21.86 9.72
N GLU A 175 -20.24 -22.03 9.86
CA GLU A 175 -21.23 -21.18 9.20
C GLU A 175 -21.52 -19.87 9.94
N ASP A 176 -20.90 -19.59 11.09
CA ASP A 176 -21.11 -18.32 11.79
C ASP A 176 -20.66 -17.12 10.92
N PRO A 177 -21.54 -16.12 10.67
CA PRO A 177 -21.20 -14.92 9.90
C PRO A 177 -19.98 -14.15 10.44
N VAL A 178 -19.69 -14.27 11.74
CA VAL A 178 -18.54 -13.61 12.38
C VAL A 178 -17.21 -13.95 11.72
N LEU A 179 -17.10 -15.15 11.15
CA LEU A 179 -15.86 -15.59 10.51
C LEU A 179 -15.60 -14.82 9.22
N VAL A 180 -16.66 -14.42 8.50
CA VAL A 180 -16.56 -13.53 7.34
C VAL A 180 -16.35 -12.08 7.81
N GLU A 181 -17.15 -11.62 8.78
CA GLU A 181 -17.06 -10.26 9.34
C GLU A 181 -15.67 -9.96 9.94
N SER A 182 -15.03 -10.95 10.57
CA SER A 182 -13.66 -10.87 11.11
C SER A 182 -12.58 -11.07 10.04
N GLY A 183 -12.96 -11.33 8.79
CA GLY A 183 -12.05 -11.51 7.67
C GLY A 183 -11.22 -12.79 7.70
N LEU A 184 -11.66 -13.82 8.45
CA LEU A 184 -10.98 -15.13 8.51
C LEU A 184 -11.44 -16.07 7.40
N VAL A 185 -12.69 -15.93 6.95
CA VAL A 185 -13.33 -16.76 5.93
C VAL A 185 -13.78 -15.86 4.78
N ILE A 186 -13.64 -16.36 3.56
CA ILE A 186 -14.22 -15.76 2.36
C ILE A 186 -15.47 -16.57 2.01
N GLU A 187 -16.57 -15.87 1.78
CA GLU A 187 -17.76 -16.42 1.15
C GLU A 187 -17.80 -15.96 -0.31
N SER A 188 -17.80 -16.91 -1.24
CA SER A 188 -17.93 -16.65 -2.68
C SER A 188 -19.38 -16.34 -3.05
N GLU A 189 -19.60 -15.73 -4.21
CA GLU A 189 -20.94 -15.43 -4.74
C GLU A 189 -21.86 -16.66 -4.86
N ASP A 190 -21.29 -17.85 -5.07
CA ASP A 190 -22.03 -19.11 -5.14
C ASP A 190 -22.31 -19.73 -3.75
N GLY A 191 -22.09 -18.99 -2.66
CA GLY A 191 -22.31 -19.42 -1.27
C GLY A 191 -21.25 -20.37 -0.71
N ARG A 192 -20.20 -20.71 -1.47
CA ARG A 192 -19.09 -21.52 -0.95
C ARG A 192 -18.21 -20.69 -0.01
N ARG A 193 -17.86 -21.28 1.14
CA ARG A 193 -16.98 -20.66 2.13
C ARG A 193 -15.62 -21.34 2.16
N TYR A 194 -14.55 -20.59 2.43
CA TYR A 194 -13.21 -21.15 2.60
C TYR A 194 -12.32 -20.19 3.39
N ASP A 195 -11.31 -20.73 4.08
CA ASP A 195 -10.38 -19.95 4.88
C ASP A 195 -9.68 -18.91 4.00
N ARG A 196 -9.64 -17.65 4.44
CA ARG A 196 -8.96 -16.56 3.71
C ARG A 196 -7.47 -16.85 3.56
N PHE A 197 -6.85 -17.27 4.65
CA PHE A 197 -5.41 -17.53 4.72
C PHE A 197 -5.13 -19.00 4.51
N ARG A 198 -4.32 -19.31 3.49
CA ARG A 198 -3.93 -20.67 3.12
C ARG A 198 -2.48 -20.65 2.68
N GLU A 199 -1.72 -21.64 3.10
CA GLU A 199 -0.29 -21.79 2.83
C GLU A 199 0.55 -20.56 3.21
N ARG A 200 0.17 -19.87 4.30
CA ARG A 200 0.77 -18.61 4.73
C ARG A 200 1.37 -18.68 6.12
N VAL A 201 2.56 -18.11 6.28
CA VAL A 201 3.05 -17.65 7.59
C VAL A 201 2.16 -16.50 8.04
N MET A 202 1.63 -16.64 9.25
CA MET A 202 0.67 -15.71 9.83
C MET A 202 1.38 -14.71 10.75
N PHE A 203 1.05 -13.44 10.58
CA PHE A 203 1.55 -12.30 11.34
C PHE A 203 0.35 -11.65 12.04
N PRO A 204 0.10 -11.93 13.33
CA PRO A 204 -1.01 -11.32 14.04
C PRO A 204 -0.83 -9.80 14.14
N ILE A 205 -1.90 -9.05 13.88
CA ILE A 205 -1.92 -7.58 13.94
C ILE A 205 -2.62 -7.18 15.24
N ARG A 206 -1.92 -6.44 16.10
CA ARG A 206 -2.44 -5.95 17.37
C ARG A 206 -2.66 -4.45 17.34
N ASN A 207 -3.74 -4.00 17.99
CA ASN A 207 -3.95 -2.56 18.22
C ASN A 207 -2.98 -2.01 19.28
N ALA A 208 -3.01 -0.71 19.53
CA ALA A 208 -2.18 -0.05 20.54
C ALA A 208 -2.41 -0.55 22.00
N ARG A 209 -3.52 -1.26 22.26
CA ARG A 209 -3.83 -1.89 23.56
C ARG A 209 -3.39 -3.37 23.62
N GLY A 210 -2.83 -3.90 22.53
CA GLY A 210 -2.39 -5.28 22.44
C GLY A 210 -3.47 -6.28 22.05
N SER A 211 -4.72 -5.85 21.83
CA SER A 211 -5.79 -6.74 21.37
C SER A 211 -5.53 -7.16 19.92
N LEU A 212 -5.70 -8.44 19.62
CA LEU A 212 -5.65 -8.96 18.27
C LEU A 212 -6.85 -8.44 17.46
N ILE A 213 -6.56 -7.84 16.30
CA ILE A 213 -7.56 -7.19 15.44
C ILE A 213 -7.57 -7.73 14.01
N GLY A 214 -6.53 -8.46 13.60
CA GLY A 214 -6.46 -9.05 12.27
C GLY A 214 -5.16 -9.80 12.05
N PHE A 215 -4.91 -10.17 10.79
CA PHE A 215 -3.72 -10.91 10.40
C PHE A 215 -3.12 -10.38 9.08
N GLY A 216 -1.80 -10.38 9.01
CA GLY A 216 -1.04 -10.46 7.78
C GLY A 216 -0.68 -11.92 7.48
N GLY A 217 -0.49 -12.24 6.21
CA GLY A 217 -0.20 -13.61 5.77
C GLY A 217 0.75 -13.63 4.58
N ARG A 218 1.93 -14.24 4.74
CA ARG A 218 2.93 -14.37 3.68
C ARG A 218 2.96 -15.79 3.14
N ILE A 219 2.72 -15.98 1.84
CA ILE A 219 2.68 -17.31 1.23
C ILE A 219 4.07 -17.97 1.26
N ILE A 220 4.11 -19.29 1.49
CA ILE A 220 5.29 -20.12 1.29
C ILE A 220 5.13 -20.86 -0.03
N GLY A 221 6.07 -20.68 -0.96
CA GLY A 221 6.03 -21.34 -2.26
C GLY A 221 5.39 -20.46 -3.34
N LYS A 222 4.62 -21.09 -4.25
CA LYS A 222 4.02 -20.43 -5.41
C LYS A 222 2.59 -19.99 -5.11
N GLY A 223 2.23 -18.77 -5.52
CA GLY A 223 0.87 -18.27 -5.47
C GLY A 223 0.81 -16.77 -5.17
N GLU A 224 -0.33 -16.17 -5.46
CA GLU A 224 -0.55 -14.74 -5.32
C GLU A 224 -1.76 -14.43 -4.43
N PRO A 225 -1.77 -13.26 -3.77
CA PRO A 225 -0.65 -12.32 -3.64
C PRO A 225 0.43 -12.84 -2.67
N LYS A 226 1.68 -12.39 -2.81
CA LYS A 226 2.80 -12.77 -1.92
C LYS A 226 2.48 -12.46 -0.45
N TYR A 227 1.89 -11.29 -0.20
CA TYR A 227 1.37 -10.86 1.09
C TYR A 227 -0.14 -10.62 1.00
N LEU A 228 -0.86 -11.07 2.01
CA LEU A 228 -2.32 -10.91 2.13
C LEU A 228 -2.64 -10.40 3.52
N ASN A 229 -3.45 -9.36 3.62
CA ASN A 229 -3.94 -8.84 4.90
C ASN A 229 -5.40 -9.21 5.08
N SER A 230 -5.85 -9.20 6.34
CA SER A 230 -7.26 -9.06 6.67
C SER A 230 -7.88 -7.89 5.87
N PRO A 231 -9.14 -8.03 5.41
CA PRO A 231 -9.88 -6.91 4.84
C PRO A 231 -10.16 -5.85 5.91
N GLU A 232 -10.78 -4.74 5.55
CA GLU A 232 -11.37 -3.84 6.55
C GLU A 232 -12.44 -4.62 7.34
N THR A 233 -12.44 -4.48 8.67
CA THR A 233 -13.40 -5.15 9.57
C THR A 233 -13.81 -4.17 10.68
N PRO A 234 -14.84 -4.47 11.49
CA PRO A 234 -15.18 -3.64 12.65
C PRO A 234 -14.02 -3.42 13.64
N LEU A 235 -13.03 -4.33 13.69
CA LEU A 235 -11.87 -4.23 14.58
C LEU A 235 -10.61 -3.66 13.91
N PHE A 236 -10.54 -3.69 12.58
CA PHE A 236 -9.29 -3.48 11.85
C PHE A 236 -9.48 -2.55 10.65
N SER A 237 -8.69 -1.48 10.63
CA SER A 237 -8.56 -0.59 9.49
C SER A 237 -7.12 -0.36 9.10
N LYS A 238 -6.77 -0.69 7.85
CA LYS A 238 -5.38 -0.60 7.36
C LYS A 238 -4.86 0.82 7.38
N GLY A 239 -5.72 1.79 7.04
CA GLY A 239 -5.38 3.21 7.01
C GLY A 239 -5.14 3.83 8.38
N HIS A 240 -5.41 3.11 9.47
CA HIS A 240 -5.22 3.59 10.83
C HIS A 240 -4.17 2.78 11.60
N GLU A 241 -4.06 1.47 11.37
CA GLU A 241 -3.22 0.57 12.16
C GLU A 241 -1.80 0.39 11.59
N LEU A 242 -0.85 0.11 12.49
CA LEU A 242 0.56 -0.12 12.18
C LEU A 242 0.99 -1.43 12.81
N TYR A 243 1.55 -2.34 12.01
CA TYR A 243 2.11 -3.59 12.52
C TYR A 243 3.32 -3.33 13.39
N GLY A 244 3.47 -4.11 14.47
CA GLY A 244 4.61 -4.00 15.39
C GLY A 244 4.51 -2.86 16.39
N LEU A 245 3.54 -1.93 16.27
CA LEU A 245 3.47 -0.78 17.19
C LEU A 245 3.28 -1.20 18.64
N TRP A 246 2.48 -2.24 18.89
CA TRP A 246 2.33 -2.79 20.23
C TRP A 246 3.67 -3.34 20.72
N GLU A 247 4.29 -4.25 19.97
CA GLU A 247 5.57 -4.89 20.30
C GLU A 247 6.68 -3.86 20.53
N ALA A 248 6.74 -2.81 19.70
CA ALA A 248 7.78 -1.80 19.69
C ALA A 248 7.65 -0.74 20.80
N ARG A 249 6.51 -0.64 21.49
CA ARG A 249 6.21 0.49 22.41
C ARG A 249 7.31 0.78 23.45
N GLN A 250 7.91 -0.27 24.01
CA GLN A 250 8.96 -0.13 25.01
C GLN A 250 10.28 0.32 24.37
N ALA A 251 10.62 -0.26 23.22
CA ALA A 251 11.82 0.09 22.47
C ALA A 251 11.75 1.52 21.91
N ILE A 252 10.59 1.95 21.40
CA ILE A 252 10.35 3.32 20.94
C ILE A 252 10.63 4.32 22.07
N ARG A 253 10.14 4.03 23.29
CA ARG A 253 10.37 4.89 24.47
C ARG A 253 11.83 4.92 24.90
N GLN A 254 12.54 3.79 24.80
CA GLN A 254 13.96 3.69 25.16
C GLN A 254 14.87 4.40 24.16
N GLU A 255 14.61 4.21 22.86
CA GLU A 255 15.38 4.81 21.77
C GLU A 255 14.99 6.27 21.51
N GLY A 256 13.81 6.69 21.97
CA GLY A 256 13.26 8.03 21.72
C GLY A 256 12.99 8.30 20.23
N GLN A 257 12.76 7.25 19.45
CA GLN A 257 12.44 7.33 18.03
C GLN A 257 11.70 6.08 17.54
N VAL A 258 10.86 6.24 16.52
CA VAL A 258 10.19 5.14 15.81
C VAL A 258 10.67 5.04 14.37
N ILE A 259 10.92 3.82 13.91
CA ILE A 259 11.34 3.52 12.54
C ILE A 259 10.14 2.93 11.79
N VAL A 260 9.77 3.53 10.66
CA VAL A 260 8.65 3.06 9.83
C VAL A 260 9.22 2.37 8.59
N VAL A 261 8.87 1.11 8.40
CA VAL A 261 9.27 0.27 7.26
C VAL A 261 8.04 -0.20 6.49
N GLU A 262 8.23 -0.85 5.34
CA GLU A 262 7.10 -1.24 4.46
C GLU A 262 6.39 -2.54 4.89
N GLY A 263 7.12 -3.52 5.43
CA GLY A 263 6.60 -4.87 5.63
C GLY A 263 6.78 -5.45 7.04
N TYR A 264 5.98 -6.47 7.35
CA TYR A 264 6.06 -7.20 8.63
C TYR A 264 7.38 -7.95 8.77
N MET A 265 7.92 -8.43 7.64
CA MET A 265 9.22 -9.10 7.61
C MET A 265 10.35 -8.15 8.02
N ASP A 266 10.29 -6.90 7.60
CA ASP A 266 11.28 -5.87 7.97
C ASP A 266 11.23 -5.59 9.47
N VAL A 267 10.02 -5.41 10.03
CA VAL A 267 9.84 -5.21 11.47
C VAL A 267 10.39 -6.39 12.27
N VAL A 268 10.05 -7.62 11.88
CA VAL A 268 10.47 -8.82 12.61
C VAL A 268 11.98 -9.07 12.42
N GLY A 269 12.52 -8.82 11.23
CA GLY A 269 13.95 -8.94 10.91
C GLY A 269 14.80 -7.94 11.69
N LEU A 270 14.39 -6.67 11.74
CA LEU A 270 15.05 -5.64 12.55
C LEU A 270 15.00 -6.01 14.04
N ALA A 271 13.85 -6.45 14.54
CA ALA A 271 13.71 -6.86 15.94
C ALA A 271 14.59 -8.08 16.29
N GLN A 272 14.74 -9.04 15.38
CA GLN A 272 15.67 -10.17 15.52
C GLN A 272 17.12 -9.71 15.68
N GLN A 273 17.49 -8.56 15.12
CA GLN A 273 18.82 -7.96 15.24
C GLN A 273 18.93 -6.94 16.38
N GLY A 274 17.91 -6.87 17.25
CA GLY A 274 17.90 -5.96 18.41
C GLY A 274 17.50 -4.52 18.07
N ILE A 275 16.89 -4.28 16.91
CA ILE A 275 16.28 -2.99 16.53
C ILE A 275 14.76 -3.17 16.66
N ALA A 276 14.27 -3.05 17.88
CA ALA A 276 12.89 -3.39 18.23
C ALA A 276 11.92 -2.20 18.18
N ASN A 277 12.37 -1.00 17.76
CA ASN A 277 11.57 0.21 17.63
C ASN A 277 11.00 0.43 16.21
N ALA A 278 10.90 -0.64 15.41
CA ALA A 278 10.38 -0.62 14.06
C ALA A 278 8.88 -0.96 14.00
N VAL A 279 8.16 -0.33 13.07
CA VAL A 279 6.73 -0.56 12.78
C VAL A 279 6.50 -0.53 11.27
N ALA A 280 5.41 -1.13 10.77
CA ALA A 280 5.10 -1.15 9.35
C ALA A 280 3.67 -0.75 9.01
N THR A 281 3.49 -0.16 7.83
CA THR A 281 2.16 -0.04 7.22
C THR A 281 1.67 -1.40 6.74
N LEU A 282 0.36 -1.51 6.53
CA LEU A 282 -0.31 -2.81 6.29
C LEU A 282 -0.70 -2.95 4.82
N GLY A 283 0.30 -2.85 3.94
CA GLY A 283 0.12 -2.92 2.48
C GLY A 283 -0.66 -1.72 1.92
N THR A 284 -0.52 -0.56 2.55
CA THR A 284 -1.10 0.72 2.12
C THR A 284 -0.05 1.81 2.21
N ALA A 285 -0.21 2.89 1.44
CA ALA A 285 0.55 4.10 1.67
C ALA A 285 0.32 4.63 3.09
N THR A 286 1.32 5.31 3.64
CA THR A 286 1.21 6.01 4.92
C THR A 286 0.10 7.05 4.86
N THR A 287 -0.78 7.07 5.87
CA THR A 287 -1.87 8.05 5.99
C THR A 287 -1.57 9.10 7.07
N PRO A 288 -2.24 10.26 7.08
CA PRO A 288 -2.12 11.22 8.17
C PRO A 288 -2.46 10.62 9.54
N ASP A 289 -3.36 9.65 9.60
CA ASP A 289 -3.72 9.00 10.86
C ASP A 289 -2.64 8.05 11.37
N HIS A 290 -1.90 7.38 10.47
CA HIS A 290 -0.67 6.69 10.84
C HIS A 290 0.33 7.67 11.46
N VAL A 291 0.55 8.82 10.82
CA VAL A 291 1.51 9.83 11.33
C VAL A 291 1.08 10.35 12.68
N LYS A 292 -0.20 10.68 12.90
CA LYS A 292 -0.71 11.06 14.24
C LYS A 292 -0.46 9.98 15.28
N LYS A 293 -0.62 8.71 14.92
CA LYS A 293 -0.39 7.58 15.82
C LYS A 293 1.09 7.43 16.16
N LEU A 294 1.99 7.58 15.18
CA LEU A 294 3.45 7.60 15.37
C LEU A 294 3.87 8.75 16.28
N LEU A 295 3.36 9.96 16.03
CA LEU A 295 3.67 11.18 16.79
C LEU A 295 3.11 11.19 18.23
N ARG A 296 2.25 10.23 18.58
CA ARG A 296 1.86 9.95 19.97
C ARG A 296 2.83 9.01 20.67
N ALA A 297 3.55 8.17 19.91
CA ALA A 297 4.52 7.22 20.43
C ALA A 297 5.92 7.86 20.57
N SER A 298 6.29 8.76 19.66
CA SER A 298 7.57 9.45 19.66
C SER A 298 7.49 10.77 18.88
N ASP A 299 8.22 11.79 19.32
CA ASP A 299 8.43 13.05 18.60
C ASP A 299 9.40 12.89 17.41
N LYS A 300 10.21 11.83 17.41
CA LYS A 300 11.13 11.48 16.31
C LYS A 300 10.63 10.28 15.52
N VAL A 301 10.46 10.46 14.21
CA VAL A 301 10.00 9.44 13.25
C VAL A 301 10.99 9.35 12.10
N ILE A 302 11.46 8.14 11.79
CA ILE A 302 12.31 7.88 10.63
C ILE A 302 11.57 6.90 9.71
N PHE A 303 11.21 7.33 8.51
CA PHE A 303 10.75 6.42 7.48
C PHE A 303 11.95 5.79 6.77
N SER A 304 12.02 4.47 6.69
CA SER A 304 13.06 3.73 5.99
C SER A 304 12.43 3.03 4.79
N PHE A 305 12.81 3.47 3.60
CA PHE A 305 12.34 2.93 2.32
C PHE A 305 13.49 2.29 1.56
N ASP A 306 13.13 1.42 0.62
CA ASP A 306 14.05 0.84 -0.35
C ASP A 306 14.69 1.97 -1.20
N GLY A 307 15.94 1.80 -1.61
CA GLY A 307 16.70 2.81 -2.35
C GLY A 307 16.24 3.09 -3.79
N ASP A 308 15.22 2.36 -4.25
CA ASP A 308 14.77 2.37 -5.64
C ASP A 308 13.74 3.48 -5.93
N GLY A 309 13.29 3.55 -7.19
CA GLY A 309 12.27 4.51 -7.61
C GLY A 309 10.90 4.28 -6.96
N ALA A 310 10.57 3.05 -6.55
CA ALA A 310 9.32 2.76 -5.85
C ALA A 310 9.36 3.28 -4.41
N GLY A 311 10.47 3.04 -3.70
CA GLY A 311 10.73 3.55 -2.36
C GLY A 311 10.71 5.09 -2.31
N ARG A 312 11.31 5.79 -3.28
CA ARG A 312 11.19 7.26 -3.36
C ARG A 312 9.76 7.75 -3.54
N ARG A 313 8.96 7.07 -4.37
CA ARG A 313 7.53 7.42 -4.54
C ARG A 313 6.72 7.13 -3.27
N ALA A 314 7.06 6.08 -2.52
CA ALA A 314 6.45 5.79 -1.23
C ALA A 314 6.84 6.86 -0.19
N ALA A 315 8.11 7.26 -0.17
CA ALA A 315 8.61 8.35 0.66
C ALA A 315 7.91 9.68 0.38
N TRP A 316 7.72 10.03 -0.88
CA TRP A 316 6.98 11.25 -1.24
C TRP A 316 5.53 11.23 -0.73
N ARG A 317 4.83 10.09 -0.86
CA ARG A 317 3.47 9.94 -0.31
C ARG A 317 3.45 10.03 1.22
N ALA A 318 4.42 9.41 1.89
CA ALA A 318 4.56 9.50 3.33
C ALA A 318 4.86 10.95 3.78
N LEU A 319 5.68 11.67 3.03
CA LEU A 319 5.93 13.10 3.26
C LEU A 319 4.64 13.91 3.17
N GLN A 320 3.86 13.72 2.10
CA GLN A 320 2.56 14.40 1.95
C GLN A 320 1.61 14.11 3.11
N ALA A 321 1.57 12.87 3.61
CA ALA A 321 0.79 12.49 4.78
C ALA A 321 1.26 13.16 6.09
N CYS A 322 2.53 13.55 6.17
CA CYS A 322 3.10 14.23 7.34
C CYS A 322 2.77 15.73 7.37
N LEU A 323 2.65 16.41 6.22
CA LEU A 323 2.49 17.86 6.15
C LEU A 323 1.34 18.39 7.04
N PRO A 324 0.12 17.81 7.04
CA PRO A 324 -1.01 18.32 7.82
C PRO A 324 -0.87 18.20 9.33
N VAL A 325 0.14 17.48 9.82
CA VAL A 325 0.35 17.17 11.24
C VAL A 325 1.68 17.70 11.77
N LEU A 326 2.41 18.47 10.96
CA LEU A 326 3.65 19.11 11.37
C LEU A 326 3.43 20.13 12.48
N ARG A 327 4.41 20.21 13.37
CA ARG A 327 4.51 21.13 14.50
C ARG A 327 5.98 21.32 14.89
N ASP A 328 6.27 22.27 15.78
CA ASP A 328 7.64 22.71 16.05
C ASP A 328 8.50 21.73 16.88
N ASP A 329 7.86 20.82 17.62
CA ASP A 329 8.49 19.91 18.58
C ASP A 329 8.77 18.51 18.01
N ILE A 330 8.59 18.28 16.71
CA ILE A 330 8.77 16.95 16.09
C ILE A 330 9.88 16.91 15.06
N ALA A 331 10.48 15.74 14.87
CA ALA A 331 11.49 15.49 13.84
C ALA A 331 11.10 14.29 12.98
N ILE A 332 10.80 14.56 11.71
CA ILE A 332 10.50 13.51 10.71
C ILE A 332 11.64 13.45 9.71
N ARG A 333 12.16 12.24 9.47
CA ARG A 333 13.27 11.98 8.56
C ARG A 333 12.99 10.80 7.62
N PHE A 334 13.72 10.76 6.51
CA PHE A 334 13.64 9.74 5.47
C PHE A 334 15.01 9.11 5.25
N LEU A 335 15.11 7.82 5.52
CA LEU A 335 16.26 6.99 5.20
C LEU A 335 15.98 6.23 3.90
N PHE A 336 16.90 6.36 2.95
CA PHE A 336 16.93 5.58 1.73
C PHE A 336 18.11 4.63 1.81
N LEU A 337 17.84 3.32 1.79
CA LEU A 337 18.89 2.30 1.79
C LEU A 337 19.54 2.19 0.39
N PRO A 338 20.67 1.47 0.23
CA PRO A 338 21.16 1.08 -1.08
C PRO A 338 20.09 0.32 -1.89
N SER A 339 20.12 0.44 -3.21
CA SER A 339 19.10 -0.08 -4.13
C SER A 339 18.85 -1.59 -4.04
N GLU A 340 19.86 -2.33 -3.62
CA GLU A 340 19.88 -3.79 -3.48
C GLU A 340 19.26 -4.27 -2.16
N HIS A 341 18.92 -3.35 -1.25
CA HIS A 341 18.54 -3.69 0.11
C HIS A 341 17.18 -3.10 0.54
N ASP A 342 16.35 -3.99 1.07
CA ASP A 342 15.28 -3.67 2.03
C ASP A 342 15.85 -3.67 3.48
N PRO A 343 15.13 -3.16 4.49
CA PRO A 343 15.63 -3.15 5.86
C PRO A 343 15.98 -4.54 6.42
N ASP A 344 15.20 -5.59 6.08
CA ASP A 344 15.49 -6.99 6.46
C ASP A 344 16.83 -7.48 5.89
N SER A 345 17.07 -7.31 4.58
CA SER A 345 18.30 -7.74 3.92
C SER A 345 19.50 -6.92 4.35
N TYR A 346 19.36 -5.60 4.47
CA TYR A 346 20.43 -4.72 4.95
C TYR A 346 20.93 -5.17 6.32
N VAL A 347 20.02 -5.33 7.29
CA VAL A 347 20.41 -5.66 8.67
C VAL A 347 20.95 -7.09 8.79
N ARG A 348 20.50 -8.02 7.94
CA ARG A 348 21.03 -9.39 7.92
C ARG A 348 22.43 -9.46 7.34
N GLU A 349 22.75 -8.62 6.37
CA GLU A 349 24.04 -8.62 5.69
C GLU A 349 25.09 -7.79 6.43
N LEU A 350 24.72 -6.56 6.85
CA LEU A 350 25.65 -5.57 7.40
C LEU A 350 25.53 -5.42 8.92
N GLY A 351 24.49 -5.99 9.53
CA GLY A 351 24.29 -6.00 10.97
C GLY A 351 23.59 -4.75 11.54
N ALA A 352 23.22 -4.85 12.81
CA ALA A 352 22.45 -3.81 13.49
C ALA A 352 23.22 -2.51 13.71
N GLU A 353 24.54 -2.57 13.92
CA GLU A 353 25.37 -1.37 14.11
C GLU A 353 25.46 -0.54 12.83
N ALA A 354 25.65 -1.18 11.68
CA ALA A 354 25.63 -0.50 10.38
C ALA A 354 24.28 0.16 10.12
N PHE A 355 23.17 -0.56 10.37
CA PHE A 355 21.83 0.02 10.21
C PHE A 355 21.61 1.24 11.13
N ARG A 356 22.04 1.16 12.40
CA ARG A 356 21.98 2.31 13.33
C ARG A 356 22.82 3.50 12.86
N ALA A 357 23.98 3.25 12.26
CA ALA A 357 24.80 4.31 11.66
C ALA A 357 24.06 4.98 10.49
N CYS A 358 23.44 4.19 9.59
CA CYS A 358 22.64 4.72 8.49
C CYS A 358 21.43 5.54 8.95
N LEU A 359 20.80 5.22 10.08
CA LEU A 359 19.73 6.07 10.64
C LEU A 359 20.21 7.51 10.91
N GLY A 360 21.50 7.70 11.22
CA GLY A 360 22.10 9.03 11.40
C GLY A 360 22.19 9.84 10.11
N GLU A 361 22.19 9.18 8.95
CA GLU A 361 22.25 9.78 7.62
C GLU A 361 20.85 10.12 7.06
N ALA A 362 19.79 9.78 7.79
CA ALA A 362 18.42 10.02 7.37
C ALA A 362 18.16 11.52 7.12
N VAL A 363 17.63 11.82 5.93
CA VAL A 363 17.40 13.18 5.43
C VAL A 363 16.18 13.79 6.13
N ALA A 364 16.29 15.04 6.60
CA ALA A 364 15.18 15.74 7.21
C ALA A 364 14.02 15.96 6.22
N LEU A 365 12.77 15.92 6.72
CA LEU A 365 11.57 16.12 5.89
C LEU A 365 11.63 17.41 5.06
N SER A 366 12.05 18.53 5.66
CA SER A 366 12.16 19.81 4.96
C SER A 366 13.14 19.72 3.79
N ARG A 367 14.30 19.09 4.01
CA ARG A 367 15.31 18.93 2.98
C ARG A 367 14.84 18.01 1.86
N PHE A 368 14.23 16.88 2.20
CA PHE A 368 13.67 15.97 1.22
C PHE A 368 12.55 16.63 0.40
N LEU A 369 11.65 17.39 1.03
CA LEU A 369 10.60 18.16 0.35
C LEU A 369 11.20 19.08 -0.73
N LEU A 370 12.18 19.90 -0.35
CA LEU A 370 12.75 20.93 -1.22
C LEU A 370 13.62 20.33 -2.32
N ASP A 371 14.42 19.31 -2.01
CA ASP A 371 15.29 18.64 -2.99
C ASP A 371 14.48 17.91 -4.05
N GLU A 372 13.44 17.21 -3.63
CA GLU A 372 12.58 16.47 -4.54
C GLU A 372 11.84 17.44 -5.47
N LEU A 373 11.26 18.53 -4.95
CA LEU A 373 10.66 19.58 -5.79
C LEU A 373 11.66 20.16 -6.77
N ALA A 374 12.83 20.59 -6.29
CA ALA A 374 13.85 21.19 -7.15
C ALA A 374 14.33 20.25 -8.27
N SER A 375 14.42 18.94 -7.98
CA SER A 375 14.88 17.93 -8.95
C SER A 375 13.93 17.71 -10.13
N ARG A 376 12.65 18.09 -10.00
CA ARG A 376 11.61 17.94 -11.03
C ARG A 376 11.59 19.09 -12.04
N HIS A 377 12.31 20.17 -11.79
CA HIS A 377 12.25 21.41 -12.59
C HIS A 377 13.63 21.91 -12.98
N ASN A 378 13.73 22.65 -14.09
CA ASN A 378 14.97 23.31 -14.47
C ASN A 378 15.18 24.60 -13.65
N MET A 379 15.83 24.50 -12.50
CA MET A 379 16.02 25.60 -11.55
C MET A 379 16.87 26.77 -12.09
N ASN A 380 17.57 26.58 -13.21
CA ASN A 380 18.36 27.62 -13.87
C ASN A 380 17.47 28.61 -14.65
N GLU A 381 16.26 28.19 -15.04
CA GLU A 381 15.30 29.00 -15.81
C GLU A 381 14.26 29.64 -14.89
N ALA A 382 13.78 30.83 -15.27
CA ALA A 382 12.75 31.52 -14.49
C ALA A 382 11.44 30.73 -14.47
N GLU A 383 11.10 30.12 -15.60
CA GLU A 383 9.96 29.24 -15.83
C GLU A 383 10.04 28.00 -14.93
N GLY A 384 11.21 27.36 -14.84
CA GLY A 384 11.41 26.21 -13.96
C GLY A 384 11.28 26.57 -12.47
N ARG A 385 11.81 27.73 -12.03
CA ARG A 385 11.61 28.22 -10.66
C ARG A 385 10.14 28.53 -10.36
N ALA A 386 9.42 29.14 -11.31
CA ALA A 386 8.00 29.43 -11.19
C ALA A 386 7.15 28.14 -11.12
N SER A 387 7.45 27.15 -11.95
CA SER A 387 6.82 25.82 -11.95
C SER A 387 7.06 25.07 -10.63
N CYS A 388 8.30 25.08 -10.13
CA CYS A 388 8.66 24.52 -8.83
C CYS A 388 7.86 25.15 -7.68
N LEU A 389 7.74 26.48 -7.69
CA LEU A 389 6.90 27.18 -6.70
C LEU A 389 5.41 26.83 -6.86
N HIS A 390 4.92 26.72 -8.09
CA HIS A 390 3.52 26.33 -8.35
C HIS A 390 3.19 24.95 -7.76
N GLU A 391 4.06 23.96 -7.93
CA GLU A 391 3.92 22.62 -7.32
C GLU A 391 4.07 22.66 -5.78
N ALA A 392 4.96 23.51 -5.26
CA ALA A 392 5.20 23.63 -3.82
C ALA A 392 4.03 24.27 -3.06
N LYS A 393 3.30 25.23 -3.68
CA LYS A 393 2.20 25.97 -3.05
C LYS A 393 1.19 25.11 -2.27
N PRO A 394 0.54 24.09 -2.88
CA PRO A 394 -0.42 23.26 -2.16
C PRO A 394 0.21 22.46 -1.02
N LEU A 395 1.49 22.09 -1.13
CA LEU A 395 2.21 21.36 -0.08
C LEU A 395 2.51 22.27 1.11
N LEU A 396 3.01 23.48 0.86
CA LEU A 396 3.27 24.48 1.90
C LEU A 396 1.98 24.90 2.61
N ALA A 397 0.89 25.07 1.86
CA ALA A 397 -0.43 25.39 2.41
C ALA A 397 -1.01 24.28 3.30
N ALA A 398 -0.61 23.02 3.09
CA ALA A 398 -1.03 21.91 3.94
C ALA A 398 -0.33 21.91 5.31
N ILE A 399 0.76 22.66 5.48
CA ILE A 399 1.50 22.74 6.76
C ILE A 399 0.77 23.69 7.72
N PRO A 400 0.45 23.25 8.96
CA PRO A 400 -0.09 24.14 9.98
C PRO A 400 0.82 25.34 10.25
N GLU A 401 0.24 26.45 10.73
CA GLU A 401 1.02 27.62 11.17
C GLU A 401 1.93 27.23 12.34
N CYS A 402 3.24 27.22 12.08
CA CYS A 402 4.28 26.87 13.04
C CYS A 402 5.62 27.47 12.61
N ALA A 403 6.60 27.56 13.52
CA ALA A 403 7.92 28.09 13.20
C ALA A 403 8.64 27.26 12.11
N LEU A 404 8.44 25.94 12.09
CA LEU A 404 8.98 25.06 11.06
C LEU A 404 8.48 25.43 9.65
N ARG A 405 7.19 25.76 9.50
CA ARG A 405 6.63 26.21 8.22
C ARG A 405 7.35 27.46 7.72
N VAL A 406 7.55 28.45 8.59
CA VAL A 406 8.26 29.69 8.25
C VAL A 406 9.70 29.41 7.80
N GLN A 407 10.40 28.45 8.42
CA GLN A 407 11.74 28.06 7.98
C GLN A 407 11.71 27.40 6.59
N ILE A 408 10.77 26.50 6.34
CA ILE A 408 10.62 25.83 5.04
C ILE A 408 10.28 26.84 3.94
N GLU A 409 9.32 27.74 4.17
CA GLU A 409 8.96 28.80 3.22
C GLU A 409 10.17 29.71 2.91
N ARG A 410 10.98 30.03 3.93
CA ARG A 410 12.21 30.81 3.75
C ARG A 410 13.27 30.08 2.93
N GLU A 411 13.46 28.78 3.15
CA GLU A 411 14.36 27.97 2.34
C GLU A 411 13.87 27.84 0.90
N MET A 412 12.56 27.66 0.72
CA MET A 412 11.93 27.64 -0.60
C MET A 412 12.12 28.99 -1.32
N ALA A 413 11.96 30.12 -0.64
CA ALA A 413 12.19 31.46 -1.22
C ALA A 413 13.62 31.61 -1.74
N LYS A 414 14.62 31.16 -0.98
CA LYS A 414 16.02 31.13 -1.46
C LYS A 414 16.17 30.24 -2.69
N LEU A 415 15.54 29.07 -2.69
CA LEU A 415 15.62 28.09 -3.77
C LEU A 415 15.04 28.60 -5.09
N VAL A 416 13.95 29.38 -5.04
CA VAL A 416 13.34 30.00 -6.22
C VAL A 416 13.79 31.45 -6.48
N GLN A 417 14.79 31.94 -5.72
CA GLN A 417 15.36 33.29 -5.85
C GLN A 417 14.35 34.43 -5.62
N LEU A 418 13.45 34.24 -4.66
CA LEU A 418 12.54 35.28 -4.16
C LEU A 418 12.99 35.79 -2.79
N THR A 419 12.67 37.04 -2.51
CA THR A 419 12.71 37.58 -1.14
C THR A 419 11.59 36.95 -0.29
N PRO A 420 11.73 36.92 1.04
CA PRO A 420 10.65 36.48 1.92
C PRO A 420 9.33 37.25 1.71
N GLU A 421 9.42 38.54 1.40
CA GLU A 421 8.28 39.41 1.13
C GLU A 421 7.56 39.03 -0.17
N GLU A 422 8.31 38.79 -1.25
CA GLU A 422 7.77 38.31 -2.53
C GLU A 422 7.14 36.92 -2.38
N MET A 423 7.79 36.02 -1.65
CA MET A 423 7.23 34.70 -1.35
C MET A 423 5.89 34.82 -0.61
N ALA A 424 5.84 35.65 0.44
CA ALA A 424 4.60 35.88 1.20
C ALA A 424 3.48 36.44 0.31
N GLN A 425 3.79 37.37 -0.61
CA GLN A 425 2.81 37.86 -1.58
C GLN A 425 2.31 36.77 -2.51
N VAL A 426 3.21 35.93 -3.03
CA VAL A 426 2.88 34.85 -3.97
C VAL A 426 2.07 33.74 -3.30
N LEU A 427 2.33 33.45 -2.02
CA LEU A 427 1.55 32.50 -1.22
C LEU A 427 0.19 33.07 -0.78
N ALA A 428 0.10 34.38 -0.55
CA ALA A 428 -1.15 35.06 -0.19
C ALA A 428 -2.13 35.21 -1.37
N GLN A 429 -1.62 35.18 -2.60
CA GLN A 429 -2.46 35.13 -3.80
C GLN A 429 -3.18 33.77 -3.88
N GLN A 430 -4.46 33.72 -3.48
CA GLN A 430 -5.36 32.62 -3.83
C GLN A 430 -5.31 32.37 -5.35
N PRO A 431 -5.49 31.12 -5.83
CA PRO A 431 -5.59 30.86 -7.25
C PRO A 431 -6.68 31.78 -7.83
N ALA A 432 -6.32 32.57 -8.84
CA ALA A 432 -7.29 33.41 -9.53
C ALA A 432 -8.46 32.53 -9.96
N LYS A 433 -9.69 32.99 -9.71
CA LYS A 433 -10.90 32.40 -10.30
C LYS A 433 -10.63 32.14 -11.79
N PRO A 434 -11.07 31.01 -12.37
CA PRO A 434 -11.10 30.85 -13.81
C PRO A 434 -11.78 32.08 -14.41
N PHE A 435 -11.16 32.62 -15.45
CA PHE A 435 -11.68 33.75 -16.20
C PHE A 435 -13.15 33.48 -16.57
N ALA A 436 -14.08 34.17 -15.91
CA ALA A 436 -15.50 34.11 -16.27
C ALA A 436 -15.64 34.71 -17.69
N PRO A 437 -16.36 34.05 -18.62
CA PRO A 437 -16.63 34.64 -19.92
C PRO A 437 -17.41 35.95 -19.75
N ALA A 438 -17.07 36.95 -20.55
CA ALA A 438 -17.72 38.25 -20.57
C ALA A 438 -19.25 38.13 -20.78
N PRO A 439 -20.05 39.05 -20.21
CA PRO A 439 -21.50 39.04 -20.40
C PRO A 439 -21.85 39.28 -21.88
N LYS A 440 -22.75 38.46 -22.43
CA LYS A 440 -23.24 38.58 -23.81
C LYS A 440 -23.92 39.95 -24.02
N PRO A 441 -23.62 40.69 -25.10
CA PRO A 441 -24.41 41.85 -25.49
C PRO A 441 -25.78 41.40 -26.02
N GLY A 442 -26.81 42.16 -25.65
CA GLY A 442 -28.21 41.88 -25.95
C GLY A 442 -28.60 41.97 -27.43
N ALA A 443 -29.78 41.42 -27.68
CA ALA A 443 -30.46 41.32 -28.96
C ALA A 443 -30.75 42.68 -29.62
N THR A 444 -30.53 42.74 -30.93
CA THR A 444 -31.42 43.42 -31.89
C THR A 444 -31.32 42.73 -33.25
N GLY A 445 -32.47 42.39 -33.82
CA GLY A 445 -32.59 41.78 -35.14
C GLY A 445 -32.31 42.73 -36.30
N GLY A 446 -32.12 42.14 -37.48
CA GLY A 446 -31.93 42.84 -38.74
C GLY A 446 -31.60 41.85 -39.85
N ASP A 447 -32.30 41.99 -40.96
CA ASP A 447 -32.60 41.02 -42.01
C ASP A 447 -31.49 40.84 -43.08
N ALA A 448 -31.56 39.68 -43.75
CA ALA A 448 -31.06 39.26 -45.07
C ALA A 448 -29.72 39.76 -45.69
N GLY A 449 -28.89 38.82 -46.18
CA GLY A 449 -27.96 39.09 -47.29
C GLY A 449 -26.71 38.20 -47.46
N ALA A 450 -26.89 37.03 -48.08
CA ALA A 450 -26.07 36.42 -49.15
C ALA A 450 -24.50 36.33 -49.10
N VAL A 451 -24.05 35.06 -49.23
CA VAL A 451 -22.87 34.48 -49.94
C VAL A 451 -21.42 34.57 -49.41
N ALA A 452 -20.82 33.37 -49.38
CA ALA A 452 -19.43 32.97 -49.69
C ALA A 452 -18.43 32.70 -48.53
N ALA A 453 -18.06 31.42 -48.41
CA ALA A 453 -16.91 30.85 -47.69
C ALA A 453 -15.59 31.03 -48.50
N PRO A 454 -14.39 30.55 -48.09
CA PRO A 454 -13.96 29.82 -46.88
C PRO A 454 -12.76 30.56 -46.18
N SER A 455 -11.97 30.10 -45.20
CA SER A 455 -11.51 28.79 -44.73
C SER A 455 -10.75 28.96 -43.40
N HIS A 456 -10.96 28.01 -42.48
CA HIS A 456 -10.03 27.38 -41.52
C HIS A 456 -8.87 28.15 -40.86
N GLU A 457 -9.04 28.33 -39.55
CA GLU A 457 -8.17 27.89 -38.44
C GLU A 457 -9.06 27.94 -37.16
N PRO A 458 -8.68 27.53 -35.92
CA PRO A 458 -7.36 27.17 -35.40
C PRO A 458 -7.40 25.93 -34.45
N GLY A 459 -6.31 25.63 -33.74
CA GLY A 459 -6.47 24.95 -32.45
C GLY A 459 -5.27 24.19 -31.91
N TYR A 460 -4.34 24.93 -31.32
CA TYR A 460 -3.30 24.47 -30.40
C TYR A 460 -3.88 23.82 -29.12
N THR A 461 -3.27 22.74 -28.64
CA THR A 461 -3.10 22.28 -27.23
C THR A 461 -1.78 21.47 -27.25
N ASP A 462 -0.71 21.71 -26.49
CA ASP A 462 -0.49 22.04 -25.07
C ASP A 462 -1.19 21.04 -24.14
N ALA A 463 -0.70 19.80 -24.01
CA ALA A 463 0.50 19.33 -23.30
C ALA A 463 0.40 19.44 -21.76
N GLY A 464 -0.52 18.65 -21.20
CA GLY A 464 -0.40 18.11 -19.84
C GLY A 464 0.15 16.68 -19.91
N TYR A 465 1.40 16.50 -19.50
CA TYR A 465 1.97 15.23 -19.02
C TYR A 465 1.94 15.32 -17.48
N ASP A 466 1.28 14.46 -16.72
CA ASP A 466 1.17 13.00 -16.70
C ASP A 466 2.39 12.31 -16.08
N PHE A 467 2.14 11.64 -14.96
CA PHE A 467 3.13 11.07 -14.05
C PHE A 467 2.98 9.55 -14.08
N ALA A 468 3.69 8.90 -14.99
CA ALA A 468 3.80 7.45 -15.02
C ALA A 468 5.22 6.99 -15.39
N GLY A 469 5.95 6.57 -14.36
CA GLY A 469 6.85 5.41 -14.35
C GLY A 469 8.06 5.37 -15.29
N HIS A 470 9.26 5.54 -14.72
CA HIS A 470 10.46 4.91 -15.27
C HIS A 470 11.02 3.85 -14.32
N ASP A 471 11.17 2.65 -14.91
CA ASP A 471 12.13 1.59 -14.56
C ASP A 471 13.50 1.91 -15.18
N PHE A 472 14.59 1.54 -14.50
CA PHE A 472 15.92 1.45 -15.07
C PHE A 472 16.50 0.05 -14.84
N HIS A 473 16.81 -0.66 -15.92
CA HIS A 473 18.12 -1.25 -16.15
C HIS A 473 18.25 -1.69 -17.61
N ASP A 474 19.15 -1.02 -18.34
CA ASP A 474 20.05 -1.63 -19.30
C ASP A 474 21.33 -0.75 -19.31
N ILE A 475 22.46 -1.32 -18.88
CA ILE A 475 23.80 -0.80 -19.21
C ILE A 475 24.47 -1.88 -20.08
N PRO A 476 24.95 -1.53 -21.29
CA PRO A 476 25.47 -2.49 -22.24
C PRO A 476 26.90 -2.96 -21.90
N ALA A 477 27.19 -4.19 -22.33
CA ALA A 477 28.53 -4.76 -22.40
C ALA A 477 29.36 -4.04 -23.47
N ASP A 478 30.51 -3.52 -23.08
CA ASP A 478 31.62 -3.15 -23.97
C ASP A 478 32.54 -4.38 -24.09
N GLU A 479 32.49 -5.02 -25.24
CA GLU A 479 33.58 -5.84 -25.75
C GLU A 479 34.57 -4.93 -26.48
N SER A 480 35.79 -4.81 -25.95
CA SER A 480 36.93 -4.33 -26.72
C SER A 480 38.19 -5.15 -26.39
N ASP A 481 38.66 -5.83 -27.44
CA ASP A 481 39.89 -6.58 -27.55
C ASP A 481 41.12 -5.81 -27.06
N TYR A 482 41.99 -6.47 -26.29
CA TYR A 482 43.44 -6.30 -26.43
C TYR A 482 44.17 -7.63 -26.24
N ALA A 483 45.07 -7.87 -27.17
CA ALA A 483 45.74 -9.13 -27.42
C ALA A 483 46.99 -9.36 -26.53
N ASP A 484 47.28 -10.65 -26.37
CA ASP A 484 48.59 -11.29 -26.51
C ASP A 484 49.63 -11.31 -25.35
N GLN A 485 50.22 -12.51 -25.24
CA GLN A 485 51.58 -12.87 -24.77
C GLN A 485 51.85 -13.48 -23.36
N VAL A 486 52.00 -14.81 -23.40
CA VAL A 486 53.11 -15.67 -22.92
C VAL A 486 53.63 -15.52 -21.45
N HIS A 487 53.43 -16.57 -20.61
CA HIS A 487 54.49 -17.50 -20.15
C HIS A 487 54.02 -18.52 -19.07
N LEU A 488 54.30 -19.80 -19.34
CA LEU A 488 54.49 -20.90 -18.37
C LEU A 488 55.78 -20.68 -17.54
N PRO A 489 55.97 -21.26 -16.33
CA PRO A 489 56.16 -22.72 -16.12
C PRO A 489 55.50 -23.30 -14.82
N SER A 490 54.96 -24.52 -14.79
CA SER A 490 55.57 -25.87 -14.63
C SER A 490 55.95 -26.28 -13.18
N GLN A 491 55.69 -27.58 -12.88
CA GLN A 491 56.03 -28.42 -11.70
C GLN A 491 54.92 -28.51 -10.63
N GLY A 492 54.46 -29.67 -10.15
CA GLY A 492 54.84 -31.08 -10.36
C GLY A 492 54.51 -31.90 -9.10
N SER A 493 54.14 -33.18 -9.28
CA SER A 493 54.10 -34.30 -8.30
C SER A 493 52.99 -34.28 -7.23
N ASP A 494 52.41 -35.38 -6.71
CA ASP A 494 52.20 -36.79 -7.08
C ASP A 494 51.39 -37.43 -5.92
N PHE A 495 50.92 -38.67 -6.11
CA PHE A 495 50.26 -39.61 -5.17
C PHE A 495 48.75 -39.38 -4.95
N GLY A 496 47.82 -40.25 -5.34
CA GLY A 496 47.71 -41.72 -5.19
C GLY A 496 46.44 -41.95 -4.34
N GLY A 497 45.43 -42.76 -4.65
CA GLY A 497 45.28 -44.01 -5.39
C GLY A 497 44.27 -44.85 -4.57
N GLY A 498 43.24 -45.43 -5.19
CA GLY A 498 42.35 -46.40 -4.53
C GLY A 498 40.87 -46.31 -4.93
N GLY A 499 40.47 -47.13 -5.90
CA GLY A 499 39.08 -47.27 -6.34
C GLY A 499 38.38 -48.55 -5.85
N ALA A 500 37.08 -48.64 -6.15
CA ALA A 500 36.26 -49.80 -6.55
C ALA A 500 34.79 -49.59 -6.05
N GLN A 501 33.69 -50.04 -6.65
CA GLN A 501 33.26 -50.51 -7.98
C GLN A 501 31.76 -50.92 -7.82
N ARG A 502 31.00 -50.95 -8.93
CA ARG A 502 29.63 -51.52 -9.17
C ARG A 502 28.46 -50.59 -8.83
N GLY A 503 27.39 -50.45 -9.62
CA GLY A 503 26.88 -50.99 -10.90
C GLY A 503 25.54 -50.22 -11.16
N GLY A 504 25.09 -49.85 -12.36
CA GLY A 504 24.75 -50.66 -13.52
C GLY A 504 23.22 -50.69 -13.68
N GLY A 505 22.66 -49.93 -14.63
CA GLY A 505 21.22 -49.98 -14.97
C GLY A 505 20.74 -48.82 -15.86
N LYS A 506 20.86 -48.98 -17.18
CA LYS A 506 20.21 -48.15 -18.23
C LYS A 506 18.87 -48.78 -18.62
N GLN A 507 17.85 -47.97 -18.89
CA GLN A 507 16.75 -48.33 -19.80
C GLN A 507 16.35 -47.11 -20.63
N GLU A 508 16.60 -47.22 -21.94
CA GLU A 508 16.08 -46.38 -23.03
C GLU A 508 14.75 -46.99 -23.52
N TRP A 509 13.77 -46.15 -23.86
CA TRP A 509 12.65 -46.54 -24.73
C TRP A 509 12.36 -45.43 -25.75
N LYS A 510 12.42 -45.81 -27.03
CA LYS A 510 12.11 -45.00 -28.22
C LYS A 510 10.67 -45.26 -28.64
N GLY A 511 10.00 -44.22 -29.15
CA GLY A 511 8.75 -44.35 -29.92
C GLY A 511 8.50 -43.10 -30.76
N LYS A 512 8.76 -43.20 -32.06
CA LYS A 512 8.38 -42.25 -33.12
C LYS A 512 6.95 -42.53 -33.59
N SER A 513 6.26 -41.52 -34.08
CA SER A 513 5.43 -41.67 -35.28
C SER A 513 5.25 -40.33 -36.01
N ASP A 514 5.59 -40.38 -37.30
CA ASP A 514 5.57 -39.33 -38.31
C ASP A 514 4.14 -38.95 -38.75
N TRP A 515 3.95 -37.72 -39.25
CA TRP A 515 2.95 -37.50 -40.31
C TRP A 515 3.44 -36.48 -41.36
N LYS A 516 3.15 -36.79 -42.63
CA LYS A 516 3.70 -36.24 -43.88
C LYS A 516 2.75 -35.19 -44.47
N GLY A 517 3.32 -34.26 -45.23
CA GLY A 517 2.62 -33.12 -45.81
C GLY A 517 1.95 -33.32 -47.18
N LYS A 518 1.37 -32.21 -47.66
CA LYS A 518 1.26 -31.66 -49.04
C LYS A 518 -0.12 -31.54 -49.70
N GLY A 519 -0.29 -30.37 -50.33
CA GLY A 519 -1.19 -30.05 -51.46
C GLY A 519 -2.35 -29.12 -51.07
N ASP A 520 -2.79 -28.12 -51.82
CA ASP A 520 -2.29 -27.38 -53.00
C ASP A 520 -3.23 -26.16 -53.13
N TRP A 521 -2.70 -25.00 -53.53
CA TRP A 521 -3.46 -23.75 -53.62
C TRP A 521 -4.09 -23.60 -55.02
N LYS A 522 -5.42 -23.44 -55.08
CA LYS A 522 -6.14 -22.94 -56.27
C LYS A 522 -7.20 -21.92 -55.83
N GLY A 523 -7.19 -20.76 -56.47
CA GLY A 523 -7.98 -19.60 -56.12
C GLY A 523 -9.45 -19.65 -56.53
N GLY A 524 -10.23 -18.77 -55.91
CA GLY A 524 -11.61 -18.46 -56.27
C GLY A 524 -12.16 -17.35 -55.37
N LYS A 525 -12.57 -16.23 -55.97
CA LYS A 525 -13.28 -15.11 -55.32
C LYS A 525 -14.60 -15.60 -54.71
N GLY A 526 -14.88 -15.29 -53.45
CA GLY A 526 -16.17 -15.56 -52.80
C GLY A 526 -16.24 -14.99 -51.39
N GLY A 527 -17.33 -14.28 -51.08
CA GLY A 527 -17.52 -13.49 -49.86
C GLY A 527 -17.42 -14.26 -48.55
N TRP A 528 -16.84 -13.59 -47.55
CA TRP A 528 -16.67 -14.13 -46.21
C TRP A 528 -17.98 -14.06 -45.41
N LYS A 529 -18.65 -15.21 -45.28
CA LYS A 529 -19.57 -15.52 -44.19
C LYS A 529 -18.94 -16.63 -43.33
N GLY A 530 -18.79 -16.30 -42.05
CA GLY A 530 -18.37 -17.05 -40.87
C GLY A 530 -18.03 -18.54 -40.95
N LYS A 531 -16.92 -18.88 -40.29
CA LYS A 531 -16.78 -20.13 -39.53
C LYS A 531 -16.40 -19.77 -38.10
N ARG A 532 -17.38 -19.85 -37.19
CA ARG A 532 -17.16 -19.86 -35.74
C ARG A 532 -16.67 -21.27 -35.41
N ASP A 533 -15.48 -21.38 -34.82
CA ASP A 533 -15.08 -22.62 -34.16
C ASP A 533 -15.89 -22.74 -32.86
N ASN A 534 -16.82 -23.67 -32.88
CA ASN A 534 -17.64 -24.09 -31.75
C ASN A 534 -16.79 -24.92 -30.79
N ASP A 535 -16.19 -24.26 -29.80
CA ASP A 535 -15.87 -24.86 -28.50
C ASP A 535 -16.62 -24.09 -27.40
N VAL A 536 -17.93 -23.96 -27.58
CA VAL A 536 -18.85 -23.42 -26.58
C VAL A 536 -19.81 -24.53 -26.15
N GLY A 537 -19.34 -25.35 -25.21
CA GLY A 537 -20.22 -26.21 -24.43
C GLY A 537 -21.07 -25.36 -23.48
N GLY A 538 -22.38 -25.62 -23.50
CA GLY A 538 -23.41 -25.40 -22.47
C GLY A 538 -23.23 -24.27 -21.44
N PHE A 539 -24.21 -23.37 -21.40
CA PHE A 539 -24.37 -22.33 -20.39
C PHE A 539 -24.82 -22.92 -19.04
N GLU A 540 -23.91 -23.61 -18.34
CA GLU A 540 -23.99 -23.90 -16.91
C GLU A 540 -22.68 -23.45 -16.26
N GLY A 541 -22.72 -22.27 -15.63
CA GLY A 541 -21.59 -21.72 -14.88
C GLY A 541 -21.40 -20.23 -15.16
N ARG A 542 -21.76 -19.38 -14.20
CA ARG A 542 -21.42 -17.96 -14.21
C ARG A 542 -19.90 -17.82 -14.32
N ARG A 543 -19.40 -17.41 -15.49
CA ARG A 543 -18.05 -16.86 -15.61
C ARG A 543 -18.10 -15.41 -15.14
N THR A 544 -17.35 -15.09 -14.09
CA THR A 544 -17.11 -13.73 -13.63
C THR A 544 -16.40 -12.94 -14.74
N MET A 545 -16.95 -11.80 -15.14
CA MET A 545 -16.33 -10.90 -16.12
C MET A 545 -14.96 -10.41 -15.59
N PRO A 546 -13.88 -10.43 -16.41
CA PRO A 546 -12.58 -9.90 -16.00
C PRO A 546 -12.68 -8.42 -15.58
N SER A 547 -11.89 -8.01 -14.58
CA SER A 547 -11.94 -6.68 -13.97
C SER A 547 -11.73 -5.54 -14.96
N LEU A 548 -10.88 -5.74 -15.98
CA LEU A 548 -10.62 -4.75 -17.02
C LEU A 548 -11.82 -4.56 -17.96
N ALA A 549 -12.44 -5.65 -18.43
CA ALA A 549 -13.63 -5.58 -19.28
C ALA A 549 -14.80 -4.89 -18.54
N LYS A 550 -15.00 -5.23 -17.26
CA LYS A 550 -16.01 -4.58 -16.41
C LYS A 550 -15.73 -3.08 -16.25
N ARG A 551 -14.46 -2.70 -16.03
CA ARG A 551 -14.04 -1.29 -15.90
C ARG A 551 -14.26 -0.50 -17.19
N LEU A 552 -13.84 -1.04 -18.34
CA LEU A 552 -14.01 -0.38 -19.65
C LEU A 552 -15.48 -0.22 -20.03
N LEU A 553 -16.31 -1.24 -19.77
CA LEU A 553 -17.76 -1.15 -19.97
C LEU A 553 -18.38 -0.10 -19.05
N GLY A 554 -17.98 -0.06 -17.77
CA GLY A 554 -18.43 0.98 -16.84
C GLY A 554 -18.06 2.38 -17.31
N LEU A 555 -16.82 2.56 -17.77
CA LEU A 555 -16.30 3.82 -18.27
C LEU A 555 -17.06 4.31 -19.52
N LEU A 556 -17.30 3.43 -20.51
CA LEU A 556 -18.09 3.76 -21.71
C LEU A 556 -19.56 4.05 -21.42
N LEU A 557 -20.12 3.46 -20.37
CA LEU A 557 -21.51 3.70 -20.00
C LEU A 557 -21.69 4.99 -19.19
N ALA A 558 -20.69 5.36 -18.37
CA ALA A 558 -20.64 6.64 -17.68
C ALA A 558 -20.30 7.79 -18.64
N HIS A 559 -19.42 7.53 -19.61
CA HIS A 559 -18.90 8.50 -20.58
C HIS A 559 -19.02 8.00 -22.04
N PRO A 560 -20.24 7.95 -22.61
CA PRO A 560 -20.46 7.47 -23.99
C PRO A 560 -19.76 8.32 -25.07
N GLU A 561 -19.40 9.56 -24.77
CA GLU A 561 -18.63 10.47 -25.63
C GLU A 561 -17.22 9.97 -25.97
N LEU A 562 -16.66 9.05 -25.17
CA LEU A 562 -15.37 8.42 -25.46
C LEU A 562 -15.37 7.65 -26.78
N VAL A 563 -16.55 7.25 -27.26
CA VAL A 563 -16.71 6.56 -28.54
C VAL A 563 -16.49 7.50 -29.74
N ASP A 564 -16.65 8.81 -29.55
CA ASP A 564 -16.60 9.79 -30.64
C ASP A 564 -15.16 10.05 -31.12
N SER A 565 -14.16 9.82 -30.25
CA SER A 565 -12.74 9.93 -30.58
C SER A 565 -12.13 8.62 -31.11
N MET A 566 -12.92 7.55 -31.23
CA MET A 566 -12.41 6.21 -31.56
C MET A 566 -12.19 5.96 -33.05
N GLY A 567 -10.95 5.69 -33.44
CA GLY A 567 -10.58 5.26 -34.79
C GLY A 567 -10.36 3.74 -34.94
N ASP A 568 -10.17 3.28 -36.18
CA ASP A 568 -9.96 1.86 -36.51
C ASP A 568 -8.77 1.23 -35.76
N GLN A 569 -7.71 2.01 -35.48
CA GLN A 569 -6.54 1.55 -34.73
C GLN A 569 -6.85 1.19 -33.28
N GLN A 570 -7.75 1.92 -32.61
CA GLN A 570 -8.10 1.64 -31.22
C GLN A 570 -9.02 0.42 -31.11
N LEU A 571 -9.89 0.21 -32.10
CA LEU A 571 -10.70 -1.00 -32.23
C LEU A 571 -9.82 -2.24 -32.45
N GLU A 572 -8.77 -2.10 -33.27
CA GLU A 572 -7.78 -3.16 -33.47
C GLU A 572 -7.06 -3.51 -32.16
N VAL A 573 -6.65 -2.52 -31.35
CA VAL A 573 -6.05 -2.78 -30.02
C VAL A 573 -7.00 -3.55 -29.11
N ILE A 574 -8.29 -3.19 -29.08
CA ILE A 574 -9.30 -3.89 -28.26
C ILE A 574 -9.48 -5.35 -28.71
N ASP A 575 -9.44 -5.61 -30.03
CA ASP A 575 -9.54 -6.97 -30.59
C ASP A 575 -8.39 -7.90 -30.15
N HIS A 576 -7.23 -7.33 -29.81
CA HIS A 576 -6.10 -8.10 -29.30
C HIS A 576 -6.19 -8.40 -27.79
N GLY A 577 -7.10 -7.73 -27.06
CA GLY A 577 -7.28 -7.92 -25.63
C GLY A 577 -8.11 -9.16 -25.28
N PRO A 578 -7.67 -10.03 -24.35
CA PRO A 578 -8.43 -11.21 -23.97
C PRO A 578 -9.74 -10.79 -23.28
N HIS A 579 -10.86 -11.37 -23.73
CA HIS A 579 -12.20 -11.16 -23.16
C HIS A 579 -12.80 -9.75 -23.30
N LEU A 580 -12.34 -8.95 -24.29
CA LEU A 580 -12.87 -7.60 -24.55
C LEU A 580 -13.97 -7.53 -25.63
N GLY A 581 -14.47 -8.68 -26.12
CA GLY A 581 -15.50 -8.72 -27.17
C GLY A 581 -16.74 -7.87 -26.85
N LEU A 582 -17.21 -7.90 -25.60
CA LEU A 582 -18.37 -7.10 -25.16
C LEU A 582 -18.08 -5.58 -25.15
N VAL A 583 -16.83 -5.17 -24.88
CA VAL A 583 -16.42 -3.76 -24.96
C VAL A 583 -16.51 -3.29 -26.39
N ARG A 584 -16.00 -4.08 -27.34
CA ARG A 584 -16.11 -3.80 -28.76
C ARG A 584 -17.56 -3.76 -29.23
N ASP A 585 -18.37 -4.74 -28.84
CA ASP A 585 -19.79 -4.80 -29.22
C ASP A 585 -20.54 -3.54 -28.74
N LEU A 586 -20.21 -3.04 -27.54
CA LEU A 586 -20.76 -1.79 -27.02
C LEU A 586 -20.33 -0.56 -27.85
N ILE A 587 -19.05 -0.47 -28.22
CA ILE A 587 -18.52 0.61 -29.05
C ILE A 587 -19.20 0.61 -30.42
N MET A 588 -19.27 -0.55 -31.07
CA MET A 588 -19.92 -0.72 -32.38
C MET A 588 -21.41 -0.38 -32.31
N LEU A 589 -22.08 -0.80 -31.23
CA LEU A 589 -23.48 -0.44 -30.99
C LEU A 589 -23.65 1.07 -30.83
N ALA A 590 -22.82 1.72 -30.04
CA ALA A 590 -22.85 3.17 -29.84
C ALA A 590 -22.55 3.96 -31.13
N GLN A 591 -21.62 3.51 -31.96
CA GLN A 591 -21.29 4.11 -33.25
C GLN A 591 -22.41 3.93 -34.29
N SER A 592 -22.96 2.72 -34.40
CA SER A 592 -23.98 2.40 -35.41
C SER A 592 -25.37 2.94 -35.08
N SER A 593 -25.74 3.00 -33.79
CA SER A 593 -27.04 3.51 -33.34
C SER A 593 -27.04 5.01 -33.06
N GLY A 594 -25.88 5.63 -32.86
CA GLY A 594 -25.77 7.01 -32.38
C GLY A 594 -26.21 7.19 -30.92
N ALA A 595 -26.42 6.12 -30.16
CA ALA A 595 -26.83 6.19 -28.76
C ALA A 595 -25.72 6.81 -27.88
N ARG A 596 -26.10 7.78 -27.04
CA ARG A 596 -25.19 8.53 -26.14
C ARG A 596 -25.63 8.52 -24.67
N HIS A 597 -26.52 7.60 -24.30
CA HIS A 597 -26.86 7.34 -22.90
C HIS A 597 -27.28 5.88 -22.72
N VAL A 598 -27.12 5.36 -21.50
CA VAL A 598 -27.36 3.95 -21.15
C VAL A 598 -28.76 3.46 -21.55
N GLY A 599 -29.78 4.31 -21.41
CA GLY A 599 -31.14 4.00 -21.86
C GLY A 599 -31.26 3.71 -23.36
N ALA A 600 -30.66 4.55 -24.21
CA ALA A 600 -30.68 4.37 -25.67
C ALA A 600 -29.80 3.20 -26.12
N LEU A 601 -28.69 2.94 -25.42
CA LEU A 601 -27.84 1.77 -25.66
C LEU A 601 -28.59 0.46 -25.35
N LEU A 602 -29.41 0.44 -24.29
CA LEU A 602 -30.25 -0.71 -23.95
C LEU A 602 -31.38 -0.95 -24.95
N GLU A 603 -31.97 0.11 -25.52
CA GLU A 603 -33.00 0.02 -26.55
C GLU A 603 -32.42 -0.41 -27.91
N ALA A 604 -31.19 0.01 -28.21
CA ALA A 604 -30.48 -0.36 -29.43
C ALA A 604 -29.93 -1.81 -29.38
N ALA A 605 -29.63 -2.34 -28.20
CA ALA A 605 -29.11 -3.69 -28.04
C ALA A 605 -30.19 -4.75 -28.31
N GLU A 606 -29.82 -5.87 -28.94
CA GLU A 606 -30.73 -7.01 -29.11
C GLU A 606 -31.18 -7.55 -27.74
N PRO A 607 -32.50 -7.70 -27.47
CA PRO A 607 -33.05 -7.94 -26.13
C PRO A 607 -32.47 -9.14 -25.35
N ASP A 608 -32.02 -10.18 -26.07
CA ASP A 608 -31.50 -11.44 -25.55
C ASP A 608 -29.98 -11.62 -25.80
N SER A 609 -29.28 -10.55 -26.18
CA SER A 609 -27.82 -10.60 -26.36
C SER A 609 -27.08 -10.62 -25.02
N ASP A 610 -25.87 -11.19 -25.04
CA ASP A 610 -24.94 -11.15 -23.90
C ASP A 610 -24.65 -9.70 -23.47
N LEU A 611 -24.55 -8.79 -24.45
CA LEU A 611 -24.38 -7.35 -24.22
C LEU A 611 -25.57 -6.76 -23.47
N ALA A 612 -26.82 -7.01 -23.91
CA ALA A 612 -28.01 -6.49 -23.24
C ALA A 612 -28.13 -6.99 -21.78
N THR A 613 -27.74 -8.24 -21.51
CA THR A 613 -27.73 -8.82 -20.16
C THR A 613 -26.71 -8.11 -19.26
N VAL A 614 -25.52 -7.86 -19.78
CA VAL A 614 -24.45 -7.14 -19.07
C VAL A 614 -24.81 -5.68 -18.82
N LEU A 615 -25.36 -4.98 -19.82
CA LEU A 615 -25.78 -3.58 -19.70
C LEU A 615 -26.86 -3.40 -18.62
N LYS A 616 -27.81 -4.35 -18.52
CA LYS A 616 -28.84 -4.35 -17.46
C LYS A 616 -28.23 -4.50 -16.07
N GLY A 617 -27.19 -5.34 -15.92
CA GLY A 617 -26.48 -5.53 -14.65
C GLY A 617 -25.63 -4.32 -14.24
N LEU A 618 -24.90 -3.71 -15.18
CA LEU A 618 -24.02 -2.58 -14.91
C LEU A 618 -24.75 -1.26 -14.64
N ARG A 619 -25.99 -1.11 -15.13
CA ARG A 619 -26.83 0.08 -14.86
C ARG A 619 -26.99 0.36 -13.36
N ALA A 620 -27.05 -0.67 -12.52
CA ALA A 620 -27.17 -0.51 -11.08
C ALA A 620 -25.86 -0.02 -10.43
N ASP A 621 -24.71 -0.47 -10.94
CA ASP A 621 -23.38 -0.10 -10.44
C ASP A 621 -23.04 1.36 -10.79
N ILE A 622 -23.41 1.84 -11.99
CA ILE A 622 -23.08 3.20 -12.49
C ILE A 622 -23.82 4.31 -11.71
N LEU A 623 -25.06 4.05 -11.28
CA LEU A 623 -25.84 5.01 -10.48
C LEU A 623 -25.25 5.25 -9.07
N SER A 624 -24.20 4.51 -8.70
CA SER A 624 -23.53 4.57 -7.40
C SER A 624 -22.08 5.07 -7.46
N GLN A 625 -21.55 5.40 -8.65
CA GLN A 625 -20.16 5.86 -8.82
C GLN A 625 -20.08 7.40 -8.87
N GLU A 626 -19.06 7.97 -8.23
CA GLU A 626 -18.71 9.40 -8.34
C GLU A 626 -17.98 9.67 -9.67
N ASP A 627 -18.23 10.84 -10.27
CA ASP A 627 -17.62 11.25 -11.55
C ASP A 627 -16.09 11.21 -11.48
N LEU A 628 -15.47 10.54 -12.45
CA LEU A 628 -14.02 10.52 -12.61
C LEU A 628 -13.54 11.89 -13.12
N PRO A 629 -12.42 12.43 -12.57
CA PRO A 629 -11.94 13.76 -12.96
C PRO A 629 -11.41 13.86 -14.41
N ASP A 630 -10.97 12.74 -15.02
CA ASP A 630 -10.51 12.69 -16.42
C ASP A 630 -10.75 11.30 -17.07
N PRO A 631 -11.91 11.07 -17.70
CA PRO A 631 -12.27 9.77 -18.28
C PRO A 631 -11.52 9.44 -19.59
N GLN A 632 -11.02 10.44 -20.32
CA GLN A 632 -10.29 10.22 -21.58
C GLN A 632 -8.90 9.68 -21.30
N THR A 633 -8.19 10.23 -20.32
CA THR A 633 -6.87 9.74 -19.90
C THR A 633 -6.95 8.30 -19.38
N GLU A 634 -7.97 7.98 -18.59
CA GLU A 634 -8.24 6.62 -18.08
C GLU A 634 -8.53 5.61 -19.21
N TRP A 635 -9.25 6.03 -20.24
CA TRP A 635 -9.52 5.22 -21.43
C TRP A 635 -8.23 4.93 -22.20
N ASP A 636 -7.44 5.97 -22.47
CA ASP A 636 -6.20 5.86 -23.23
C ASP A 636 -5.14 5.03 -22.50
N ASP A 637 -5.04 5.15 -21.17
CA ASP A 637 -4.18 4.29 -20.34
C ASP A 637 -4.56 2.82 -20.43
N ALA A 638 -5.85 2.52 -20.40
CA ALA A 638 -6.34 1.15 -20.50
C ALA A 638 -6.04 0.55 -21.89
N LEU A 639 -6.19 1.32 -22.96
CA LEU A 639 -5.83 0.90 -24.31
C LEU A 639 -4.33 0.67 -24.46
N ARG A 640 -3.50 1.60 -23.96
CA ARG A 640 -2.04 1.46 -23.94
C ARG A 640 -1.61 0.20 -23.19
N ARG A 641 -2.30 -0.14 -22.09
CA ARG A 641 -2.06 -1.38 -21.33
C ARG A 641 -2.40 -2.63 -22.13
N ILE A 642 -3.54 -2.65 -22.81
CA ILE A 642 -3.94 -3.78 -23.67
C ILE A 642 -2.93 -4.00 -24.80
N GLU A 643 -2.50 -2.92 -25.45
CA GLU A 643 -1.49 -2.97 -26.51
C GLU A 643 -0.16 -3.54 -25.99
N PHE A 644 0.28 -3.09 -24.81
CA PHE A 644 1.50 -3.57 -24.18
C PHE A 644 1.45 -5.06 -23.83
N ASP A 645 0.36 -5.52 -23.23
CA ASP A 645 0.19 -6.93 -22.83
C ASP A 645 0.09 -7.85 -24.07
N SER A 646 -0.56 -7.38 -25.14
CA SER A 646 -0.60 -8.06 -26.44
C SER A 646 0.79 -8.19 -27.07
N ALA A 647 1.53 -7.08 -27.16
CA ALA A 647 2.88 -7.07 -27.73
C ALA A 647 3.83 -7.98 -26.95
N LYS A 648 3.74 -7.97 -25.62
CA LYS A 648 4.53 -8.85 -24.73
C LYS A 648 4.21 -10.33 -24.98
N LEU A 649 2.94 -10.68 -25.17
CA LEU A 649 2.52 -12.05 -25.45
C LEU A 649 3.00 -12.51 -26.84
N GLU A 650 2.90 -11.65 -27.86
CA GLU A 650 3.37 -11.95 -29.22
C GLU A 650 4.90 -12.15 -29.24
N MET A 651 5.66 -11.27 -28.57
CA MET A 651 7.11 -11.42 -28.41
C MET A 651 7.49 -12.73 -27.71
N ALA A 652 6.79 -13.11 -26.64
CA ALA A 652 7.03 -14.37 -25.94
C ALA A 652 6.80 -15.59 -26.86
N LYS A 653 5.78 -15.54 -27.74
CA LYS A 653 5.53 -16.58 -28.75
C LYS A 653 6.63 -16.64 -29.81
N LEU A 654 7.07 -15.49 -30.32
CA LEU A 654 8.15 -15.39 -31.31
C LEU A 654 9.50 -15.89 -30.74
N ALA A 655 9.78 -15.57 -29.48
CA ALA A 655 10.96 -16.05 -28.76
C ALA A 655 10.89 -17.57 -28.51
N ALA A 656 9.74 -18.09 -28.10
CA ALA A 656 9.52 -19.53 -27.91
C ALA A 656 9.63 -20.32 -29.22
N ALA A 657 9.30 -19.70 -30.37
CA ALA A 657 9.50 -20.26 -31.70
C ALA A 657 10.94 -20.15 -32.22
N GLY A 658 11.87 -19.61 -31.42
CA GLY A 658 13.31 -19.57 -31.70
C GLY A 658 13.73 -18.53 -32.75
N LEU A 659 12.86 -17.56 -33.09
CA LEU A 659 13.17 -16.48 -34.06
C LEU A 659 13.80 -17.03 -35.36
N ALA A 660 13.22 -18.10 -35.89
CA ALA A 660 13.82 -18.91 -36.95
C ALA A 660 13.88 -18.18 -38.32
N THR A 661 12.95 -17.27 -38.59
CA THR A 661 12.87 -16.53 -39.86
C THR A 661 13.26 -15.06 -39.70
N GLU A 662 13.67 -14.45 -40.81
CA GLU A 662 14.04 -13.03 -40.83
C GLU A 662 12.83 -12.12 -40.54
N GLU A 663 11.65 -12.53 -41.00
CA GLU A 663 10.39 -11.87 -40.71
C GLU A 663 10.06 -11.92 -39.20
N ALA A 664 10.34 -13.04 -38.54
CA ALA A 664 10.12 -13.18 -37.10
C ALA A 664 11.07 -12.30 -36.28
N ARG A 665 12.34 -12.17 -36.71
CA ARG A 665 13.32 -11.26 -36.08
C ARG A 665 12.93 -9.81 -36.25
N LYS A 666 12.53 -9.43 -37.46
CA LYS A 666 12.06 -8.07 -37.75
C LYS A 666 10.81 -7.73 -36.95
N ARG A 667 9.82 -8.62 -36.90
CA ARG A 667 8.61 -8.44 -36.10
C ARG A 667 8.91 -8.33 -34.60
N TYR A 668 9.85 -9.13 -34.09
CA TYR A 668 10.29 -9.05 -32.70
C TYR A 668 10.97 -7.71 -32.39
N GLN A 669 11.81 -7.17 -33.29
CA GLN A 669 12.43 -5.85 -33.14
C GLN A 669 11.42 -4.70 -33.21
N GLU A 670 10.43 -4.80 -34.11
CA GLU A 670 9.32 -3.82 -34.21
C GLU A 670 8.51 -3.81 -32.91
N LEU A 671 8.12 -4.98 -32.40
CA LEU A 671 7.38 -5.11 -31.13
C LEU A 671 8.21 -4.61 -29.94
N SER A 672 9.50 -4.92 -29.90
CA SER A 672 10.42 -4.44 -28.85
C SER A 672 10.52 -2.91 -28.86
N SER A 673 10.62 -2.30 -30.04
CA SER A 673 10.65 -0.83 -30.18
C SER A 673 9.32 -0.21 -29.76
N ARG A 674 8.20 -0.82 -30.16
CA ARG A 674 6.87 -0.37 -29.77
C ARG A 674 6.63 -0.48 -28.26
N MET A 675 7.09 -1.56 -27.63
CA MET A 675 7.05 -1.71 -26.17
C MET A 675 7.91 -0.67 -25.44
N ALA A 676 9.06 -0.28 -25.99
CA ALA A 676 9.87 0.79 -25.41
C ALA A 676 9.13 2.15 -25.45
N VAL A 677 8.44 2.45 -26.55
CA VAL A 677 7.59 3.64 -26.67
C VAL A 677 6.43 3.60 -25.67
N LEU A 678 5.73 2.47 -25.55
CA LEU A 678 4.62 2.30 -24.60
C LEU A 678 5.07 2.42 -23.14
N LYS A 679 6.27 1.90 -22.79
CA LYS A 679 6.88 2.09 -21.46
C LYS A 679 7.26 3.56 -21.21
N GLY A 680 7.78 4.25 -22.22
CA GLY A 680 8.09 5.69 -22.12
C GLY A 680 6.83 6.56 -21.94
N ALA A 681 5.68 6.08 -22.40
CA ALA A 681 4.38 6.69 -22.17
C ALA A 681 3.69 6.23 -20.86
N GLY A 682 4.42 5.55 -19.96
CA GLY A 682 3.96 5.27 -18.60
C GLY A 682 3.25 3.93 -18.35
N VAL A 683 3.16 3.06 -19.35
CA VAL A 683 2.58 1.71 -19.20
C VAL A 683 3.56 0.79 -18.44
N ARG A 684 3.18 0.30 -17.25
CA ARG A 684 4.02 -0.58 -16.40
C ARG A 684 3.79 -2.07 -16.59
#